data_AF-A0A4R8QTT2-F1
#
_entry.id   AF-A0A4R8QTT2-F1
#
_cell.length_a   1.000
_cell.length_b   1.000
_cell.length_c   1.000
_cell.angle_alpha   90.00
_cell.angle_beta   90.00
_cell.angle_gamma   90.00
#
_symmetry.space_group_name_H-M   'P 1'
#
loop_
_entity.id
_entity.type
_entity.pdbx_description
1 polymer ?
#
loop_
_entity_poly.entity_id
_entity_poly.type
_entity_poly.pdbx_seq_one_letter_code
_entity_poly.pdbx_strand_id
1 'polypeptide(L)'
;MAPFLQDNQEHVSDHATIAQNVINKTTVAQLEPLELVGNLSQLLSRASKTNGALVFYSEENGQLTPASMSYADLLAEASGKARLLSACIESRSPDQILLLHFNTQRDNIVWFWAATLAGYLPALSLPLVNDATQRKKHLLHLHHLLKSPVVLTNKRLSSEFLGLDELELRVVESLLSAPDAGDAAHATGDENRNSDGMAALMLTSGSTGNVKAVPLRHEQVLRAIRGKSAHHGTASGDVFLNWVGLDHVASLTEIHLHAMSLGANQVHVPASVLLRDPLQFVRLLDVHKVAYTFAPNFFLAMVRDSVAAQPSFQADLSSLKALISGGESNPTATCVELTRELRRLGCATEVVRPGFGMTETCAGSIYSLSCPSYDLDRSVEFASLGSCIPGMQMRVMNIDKTDMPAIQGHIGSLQVHGPVVFDGYYNNADATRESFTSDGWFTTGDLAWIDEKGKLHLAGRTKDAIIVNGVKWSATELETAIEDERIPGLVPSFTVCFPTRAPGSPTESIAVVYSPAFSQDDHGVRSETAKAINKVVSLVTGKKPSRVIPLPQSMLEKSSLGKISRSKMRSALERGDLEPLEQEDLRLIQEHRQHERRGAETKTEKMVMGTLAELLKTPEEEIDAETSIFDLGVDSMHLILLKSMIQKALSAEMDIPMSTLLTEPTVAAISSAIDGLLSQPMVYTPIVPLQPHGTGTPLFCIHPGSGDILVFIALAAHFPTRPLYALRSRGYNPNERLFSSIDETASTYARHIREIQPVGPYAVAGYSLGSTLAYEVGKVLEAQGQDVGFLASIDYPPHIAHYVRALGWVDVLLHIAFFLELIDEETMASAAPRLRALDRAAALSHVLAIADGDRARALAVDEARLGLISDIAENFRVNVERYEPAGTVECLDVFVAEPPTYAARDRRDWRENKLGRWADFARRDAAFHECPGIHAKMLNREHMAEFAKIFKAAMRRRGV
;
A
#
# COMPACT_ATOMS: atom_id res chain seq x y z
N MET A 1 -22.77 27.87 -21.26
CA MET A 1 -21.90 28.49 -22.28
C MET A 1 -20.52 27.84 -22.11
N ALA A 2 -20.21 26.68 -22.72
CA ALA A 2 -19.79 26.50 -24.13
C ALA A 2 -18.80 27.62 -24.51
N PRO A 3 -17.46 27.46 -24.31
CA PRO A 3 -16.62 26.38 -24.86
C PRO A 3 -15.49 25.90 -23.91
N PHE A 4 -15.47 24.62 -23.50
CA PHE A 4 -14.31 24.00 -22.84
C PHE A 4 -14.23 22.47 -23.10
N LEU A 5 -14.97 21.98 -24.09
CA LEU A 5 -15.13 20.54 -24.38
C LEU A 5 -14.56 20.11 -25.75
N GLN A 6 -13.80 20.97 -26.44
CA GLN A 6 -13.26 20.67 -27.78
C GLN A 6 -11.77 20.30 -27.81
N ASP A 7 -10.95 20.72 -26.82
CA ASP A 7 -9.49 20.47 -26.85
C ASP A 7 -9.07 19.05 -26.44
N ASN A 8 -9.95 18.23 -25.89
CA ASN A 8 -9.63 16.84 -25.52
C ASN A 8 -9.90 15.81 -26.63
N GLN A 9 -10.45 16.20 -27.79
CA GLN A 9 -10.64 15.29 -28.93
C GLN A 9 -9.48 15.32 -29.93
N GLU A 10 -8.76 16.44 -30.07
CA GLU A 10 -7.65 16.55 -31.03
C GLU A 10 -6.33 15.90 -30.54
N HIS A 11 -6.10 15.82 -29.23
CA HIS A 11 -4.89 15.17 -28.70
C HIS A 11 -4.95 13.63 -28.71
N VAL A 12 -6.15 13.04 -28.79
CA VAL A 12 -6.32 11.57 -28.89
C VAL A 12 -6.06 11.08 -30.32
N SER A 13 -6.32 11.90 -31.35
CA SER A 13 -6.14 11.49 -32.75
C SER A 13 -4.67 11.40 -33.18
N ASP A 14 -3.78 12.23 -32.64
CA ASP A 14 -2.35 12.19 -32.97
C ASP A 14 -1.63 10.98 -32.33
N HIS A 15 -2.00 10.60 -31.10
CA HIS A 15 -1.48 9.39 -30.45
C HIS A 15 -2.06 8.10 -31.04
N ALA A 16 -3.33 8.11 -31.47
CA ALA A 16 -3.94 7.00 -32.21
C ALA A 16 -3.18 6.74 -33.53
N THR A 17 -2.73 7.80 -34.23
CA THR A 17 -1.99 7.68 -35.48
C THR A 17 -0.60 7.04 -35.29
N ILE A 18 0.08 7.30 -34.16
CA ILE A 18 1.36 6.64 -33.83
C ILE A 18 1.15 5.17 -33.42
N ALA A 19 0.12 4.86 -32.62
CA ALA A 19 -0.19 3.49 -32.21
C ALA A 19 -0.69 2.61 -33.39
N GLN A 20 -1.52 3.15 -34.28
CA GLN A 20 -2.01 2.42 -35.47
C GLN A 20 -0.93 2.19 -36.53
N ASN A 21 0.01 3.12 -36.69
CA ASN A 21 1.11 2.99 -37.67
C ASN A 21 2.18 1.98 -37.24
N VAL A 22 2.26 1.63 -35.95
CA VAL A 22 3.21 0.63 -35.43
C VAL A 22 2.68 -0.80 -35.56
N ILE A 23 1.36 -1.01 -35.67
CA ILE A 23 0.74 -2.35 -35.61
C ILE A 23 0.30 -2.89 -36.99
N ASN A 24 0.10 -2.02 -38.00
CA ASN A 24 -0.43 -2.43 -39.30
C ASN A 24 0.66 -2.82 -40.31
N LYS A 25 1.21 -4.04 -40.20
CA LYS A 25 1.80 -4.84 -41.31
C LYS A 25 2.19 -6.26 -40.84
N THR A 26 1.18 -7.09 -40.54
CA THR A 26 1.40 -8.52 -40.23
C THR A 26 1.38 -9.33 -41.52
N THR A 27 2.55 -9.57 -42.13
CA THR A 27 2.70 -10.65 -43.11
C THR A 27 3.18 -11.88 -42.35
N VAL A 28 2.34 -12.92 -42.29
CA VAL A 28 2.58 -14.11 -41.48
C VAL A 28 3.67 -14.96 -42.14
N ALA A 29 4.89 -14.94 -41.59
CA ALA A 29 5.78 -16.08 -41.73
C ALA A 29 5.13 -17.25 -40.97
N GLN A 30 5.00 -18.43 -41.59
CA GLN A 30 4.51 -19.62 -40.90
C GLN A 30 5.47 -19.95 -39.76
N LEU A 31 5.03 -19.68 -38.53
CA LEU A 31 5.72 -20.08 -37.32
C LEU A 31 5.83 -21.61 -37.29
N GLU A 32 6.98 -22.12 -36.86
CA GLU A 32 7.15 -23.55 -36.59
C GLU A 32 6.09 -24.05 -35.61
N PRO A 33 5.64 -25.32 -35.71
CA PRO A 33 4.66 -25.86 -34.78
C PRO A 33 5.11 -25.70 -33.33
N LEU A 34 4.22 -25.25 -32.45
CA LEU A 34 4.53 -25.08 -31.02
C LEU A 34 4.94 -26.40 -30.36
N GLU A 35 4.59 -27.55 -30.97
CA GLU A 35 5.00 -28.90 -30.57
C GLU A 35 6.51 -29.14 -30.64
N LEU A 36 7.24 -28.37 -31.46
CA LEU A 36 8.69 -28.43 -31.57
C LEU A 36 9.43 -27.58 -30.54
N VAL A 37 8.69 -26.78 -29.75
CA VAL A 37 9.24 -25.97 -28.66
C VAL A 37 9.26 -26.81 -27.38
N GLY A 38 10.47 -27.05 -26.85
CA GLY A 38 10.71 -27.81 -25.63
C GLY A 38 10.91 -26.95 -24.38
N ASN A 39 11.34 -25.69 -24.51
CA ASN A 39 11.58 -24.79 -23.38
C ASN A 39 11.26 -23.31 -23.68
N LEU A 40 11.36 -22.44 -22.66
CA LEU A 40 10.98 -21.03 -22.80
C LEU A 40 11.95 -20.25 -23.68
N SER A 41 13.26 -20.54 -23.64
CA SER A 41 14.22 -19.87 -24.52
C SER A 41 13.94 -20.14 -26.00
N GLN A 42 13.57 -21.39 -26.34
CA GLN A 42 13.11 -21.74 -27.68
C GLN A 42 11.78 -21.02 -28.04
N LEU A 43 10.89 -20.80 -27.07
CA LEU A 43 9.66 -20.03 -27.27
C LEU A 43 9.96 -18.57 -27.66
N LEU A 44 10.87 -17.90 -26.95
CA LEU A 44 11.29 -16.53 -27.26
C LEU A 44 12.01 -16.47 -28.62
N SER A 45 12.94 -17.39 -28.89
CA SER A 45 13.64 -17.50 -30.18
C SER A 45 12.70 -17.75 -31.35
N ARG A 46 11.60 -18.47 -31.12
CA ARG A 46 10.55 -18.64 -32.11
C ARG A 46 9.73 -17.36 -32.31
N ALA A 47 9.34 -16.69 -31.22
CA ALA A 47 8.59 -15.45 -31.27
C ALA A 47 9.39 -14.29 -31.91
N SER A 48 10.71 -14.25 -31.73
CA SER A 48 11.58 -13.24 -32.34
C SER A 48 11.64 -13.30 -33.87
N LYS A 49 11.14 -14.38 -34.48
CA LYS A 49 11.02 -14.53 -35.93
C LYS A 49 9.70 -13.96 -36.48
N THR A 50 8.84 -13.39 -35.64
CA THR A 50 7.56 -12.78 -36.03
C THR A 50 7.63 -11.26 -35.99
N ASN A 51 6.58 -10.62 -36.51
CA ASN A 51 6.37 -9.17 -36.41
C ASN A 51 5.64 -8.77 -35.12
N GLY A 52 5.47 -9.67 -34.15
CA GLY A 52 4.78 -9.39 -32.90
C GLY A 52 5.62 -8.48 -31.99
N ALA A 53 4.95 -7.62 -31.24
CA ALA A 53 5.59 -6.65 -30.36
C ALA A 53 4.89 -6.51 -29.01
N LEU A 54 5.64 -6.01 -28.04
CA LEU A 54 5.19 -5.59 -26.73
C LEU A 54 5.12 -4.06 -26.71
N VAL A 55 3.94 -3.51 -26.40
CA VAL A 55 3.72 -2.09 -26.17
C VAL A 55 3.63 -1.85 -24.68
N PHE A 56 4.51 -1.04 -24.12
CA PHE A 56 4.52 -0.65 -22.71
C PHE A 56 4.02 0.78 -22.56
N TYR A 57 3.01 0.99 -21.72
CA TYR A 57 2.56 2.32 -21.34
C TYR A 57 3.26 2.79 -20.06
N SER A 58 3.72 4.04 -20.07
CA SER A 58 4.21 4.80 -18.92
C SER A 58 3.37 6.06 -18.71
N GLU A 59 3.38 6.60 -17.50
CA GLU A 59 2.76 7.89 -17.20
C GLU A 59 3.84 8.93 -16.94
N GLU A 60 3.87 9.98 -17.76
CA GLU A 60 4.76 11.13 -17.62
C GLU A 60 3.93 12.41 -17.64
N ASN A 61 4.02 13.25 -16.59
CA ASN A 61 3.24 14.49 -16.45
C ASN A 61 1.71 14.31 -16.59
N GLY A 62 1.18 13.15 -16.17
CA GLY A 62 -0.24 12.81 -16.28
C GLY A 62 -0.69 12.40 -17.70
N GLN A 63 0.24 12.25 -18.65
CA GLN A 63 -0.03 11.71 -19.98
C GLN A 63 0.49 10.28 -20.12
N LEU A 64 -0.30 9.44 -20.79
CA LEU A 64 0.02 8.03 -21.00
C LEU A 64 0.79 7.85 -22.31
N THR A 65 2.06 7.48 -22.23
CA THR A 65 2.98 7.36 -23.37
C THR A 65 3.28 5.89 -23.70
N PRO A 66 3.06 5.42 -24.94
CA PRO A 66 3.42 4.06 -25.35
C PRO A 66 4.86 3.97 -25.86
N ALA A 67 5.56 2.90 -25.51
CA ALA A 67 6.84 2.49 -26.09
C ALA A 67 6.74 1.05 -26.62
N SER A 68 7.18 0.81 -27.86
CA SER A 68 7.12 -0.51 -28.50
C SER A 68 8.47 -1.22 -28.48
N MET A 69 8.45 -2.54 -28.35
CA MET A 69 9.59 -3.44 -28.41
C MET A 69 9.18 -4.71 -29.16
N SER A 70 9.82 -5.03 -30.29
CA SER A 70 9.55 -6.30 -30.97
C SER A 70 10.06 -7.50 -30.16
N TYR A 71 9.56 -8.70 -30.43
CA TYR A 71 10.17 -9.90 -29.82
C TYR A 71 11.65 -10.09 -30.20
N ALA A 72 12.07 -9.59 -31.36
CA ALA A 72 13.48 -9.57 -31.77
C ALA A 72 14.31 -8.61 -30.91
N ASP A 73 13.79 -7.41 -30.62
CA ASP A 73 14.42 -6.46 -29.71
C ASP A 73 14.49 -7.02 -28.29
N LEU A 74 13.42 -7.67 -27.82
CA LEU A 74 13.40 -8.35 -26.52
C LEU A 74 14.47 -9.43 -26.44
N LEU A 75 14.58 -10.30 -27.45
CA LEU A 75 15.62 -11.33 -27.50
C LEU A 75 17.02 -10.71 -27.50
N ALA A 76 17.25 -9.65 -28.29
CA ALA A 76 18.53 -8.98 -28.37
C ALA A 76 18.93 -8.32 -27.04
N GLU A 77 18.02 -7.55 -26.43
CA GLU A 77 18.25 -6.87 -25.15
C GLU A 77 18.43 -7.89 -24.01
N ALA A 78 17.57 -8.90 -23.93
CA ALA A 78 17.67 -9.95 -22.93
C ALA A 78 18.95 -10.78 -23.10
N SER A 79 19.38 -11.07 -24.33
CA SER A 79 20.66 -11.76 -24.60
C SER A 79 21.87 -10.93 -24.17
N GLY A 80 21.83 -9.60 -24.39
CA GLY A 80 22.87 -8.69 -23.89
C GLY A 80 22.95 -8.71 -22.37
N LYS A 81 21.81 -8.61 -21.69
CA LYS A 81 21.71 -8.69 -20.23
C LYS A 81 22.07 -10.08 -19.68
N ALA A 82 21.76 -11.16 -20.40
CA ALA A 82 22.15 -12.52 -20.04
C ALA A 82 23.68 -12.70 -19.98
N ARG A 83 24.40 -12.10 -20.94
CA ARG A 83 25.88 -12.07 -20.91
C ARG A 83 26.41 -11.33 -19.68
N LEU A 84 25.80 -10.20 -19.32
CA LEU A 84 26.16 -9.46 -18.10
C LEU A 84 25.90 -10.29 -16.83
N LEU A 85 24.74 -10.94 -16.73
CA LEU A 85 24.44 -11.83 -15.60
C LEU A 85 25.46 -12.98 -15.50
N SER A 86 25.83 -13.59 -16.63
CA SER A 86 26.81 -14.68 -16.67
C SER A 86 28.23 -14.22 -16.31
N ALA A 87 28.59 -12.97 -16.65
CA ALA A 87 29.90 -12.41 -16.34
C ALA A 87 30.02 -11.92 -14.89
N CYS A 88 28.94 -11.41 -14.30
CA CYS A 88 28.96 -10.75 -13.00
C CYS A 88 28.41 -11.59 -11.85
N ILE A 89 27.66 -12.67 -12.14
CA ILE A 89 27.10 -13.57 -11.13
C ILE A 89 27.69 -14.95 -11.39
N GLU A 90 28.39 -15.50 -10.40
CA GLU A 90 28.92 -16.85 -10.48
C GLU A 90 27.81 -17.85 -10.13
N SER A 91 27.49 -18.76 -11.06
CA SER A 91 26.47 -19.77 -10.82
C SER A 91 26.97 -20.81 -9.80
N ARG A 92 26.35 -20.84 -8.62
CA ARG A 92 26.71 -21.78 -7.54
C ARG A 92 25.99 -23.13 -7.64
N SER A 93 24.97 -23.22 -8.50
CA SER A 93 24.21 -24.45 -8.71
C SER A 93 23.55 -24.46 -10.09
N PRO A 94 23.23 -25.65 -10.65
CA PRO A 94 22.53 -25.75 -11.93
C PRO A 94 21.20 -24.97 -11.98
N ASP A 95 20.52 -24.83 -10.84
CA ASP A 95 19.25 -24.12 -10.71
C ASP A 95 19.42 -22.82 -9.90
N GLN A 96 20.55 -22.11 -10.05
CA GLN A 96 20.79 -20.86 -9.32
C GLN A 96 19.62 -19.88 -9.50
N ILE A 97 18.98 -19.52 -8.38
CA ILE A 97 17.78 -18.70 -8.37
C ILE A 97 18.16 -17.22 -8.43
N LEU A 98 17.53 -16.49 -9.34
CA LEU A 98 17.51 -15.02 -9.34
C LEU A 98 16.14 -14.54 -8.87
N LEU A 99 16.08 -13.94 -7.69
CA LEU A 99 14.88 -13.27 -7.19
C LEU A 99 14.79 -11.88 -7.82
N LEU A 100 13.89 -11.72 -8.79
CA LEU A 100 13.69 -10.48 -9.54
C LEU A 100 12.72 -9.58 -8.79
N HIS A 101 13.15 -8.35 -8.51
CA HIS A 101 12.36 -7.35 -7.79
C HIS A 101 12.43 -6.00 -8.51
N PHE A 102 11.42 -5.70 -9.32
CA PHE A 102 11.31 -4.44 -10.09
C PHE A 102 9.90 -3.85 -10.01
N ASN A 103 9.81 -2.52 -10.12
CA ASN A 103 8.57 -1.77 -10.05
C ASN A 103 7.95 -1.47 -11.43
N THR A 104 8.60 -1.87 -12.53
CA THR A 104 8.08 -1.70 -13.89
C THR A 104 7.85 -3.05 -14.57
N GLN A 105 6.79 -3.15 -15.38
CA GLN A 105 6.49 -4.38 -16.11
C GLN A 105 7.56 -4.70 -17.15
N ARG A 106 8.13 -3.67 -17.80
CA ARG A 106 9.21 -3.82 -18.78
C ARG A 106 10.45 -4.45 -18.15
N ASP A 107 10.89 -3.94 -17.00
CA ASP A 107 12.08 -4.49 -16.33
C ASP A 107 11.83 -5.93 -15.87
N ASN A 108 10.66 -6.22 -15.29
CA ASN A 108 10.29 -7.58 -14.92
C ASN A 108 10.36 -8.54 -16.11
N ILE A 109 9.82 -8.17 -17.28
CA ILE A 109 9.85 -9.01 -18.48
C ILE A 109 11.28 -9.17 -19.01
N VAL A 110 12.02 -8.08 -19.18
CA VAL A 110 13.36 -8.14 -19.79
C VAL A 110 14.33 -8.92 -18.89
N TRP A 111 14.30 -8.71 -17.58
CA TRP A 111 15.18 -9.44 -16.65
C TRP A 111 14.74 -10.88 -16.42
N PHE A 112 13.45 -11.19 -16.53
CA PHE A 112 12.97 -12.58 -16.57
C PHE A 112 13.59 -13.35 -17.74
N TRP A 113 13.56 -12.76 -18.94
CA TRP A 113 14.18 -13.37 -20.12
C TRP A 113 15.70 -13.40 -20.05
N ALA A 114 16.34 -12.36 -19.53
CA ALA A 114 17.79 -12.35 -19.34
C ALA A 114 18.25 -13.46 -18.37
N ALA A 115 17.52 -13.67 -17.26
CA ALA A 115 17.79 -14.75 -16.34
C ALA A 115 17.61 -16.13 -17.02
N THR A 116 16.50 -16.31 -17.74
CA THR A 116 16.19 -17.56 -18.46
C THR A 116 17.29 -17.89 -19.48
N LEU A 117 17.67 -16.93 -20.34
CA LEU A 117 18.70 -17.11 -21.38
C LEU A 117 20.09 -17.37 -20.79
N ALA A 118 20.40 -16.78 -19.63
CA ALA A 118 21.65 -17.02 -18.91
C ALA A 118 21.69 -18.39 -18.19
N GLY A 119 20.59 -19.15 -18.20
CA GLY A 119 20.47 -20.41 -17.47
C GLY A 119 20.25 -20.23 -15.97
N TYR A 120 19.75 -19.08 -15.51
CA TYR A 120 19.28 -18.93 -14.14
C TYR A 120 17.81 -19.32 -14.00
N LEU A 121 17.38 -19.68 -12.80
CA LEU A 121 15.98 -19.93 -12.49
C LEU A 121 15.33 -18.63 -11.97
N PRO A 122 14.52 -17.92 -12.78
CA PRO A 122 13.87 -16.70 -12.32
C PRO A 122 12.81 -17.00 -11.26
N ALA A 123 12.84 -16.25 -10.17
CA ALA A 123 11.77 -16.18 -9.17
C ALA A 123 11.26 -14.74 -9.12
N LEU A 124 9.95 -14.54 -9.20
CA LEU A 124 9.36 -13.20 -9.16
C LEU A 124 8.98 -12.82 -7.73
N SER A 125 9.54 -11.71 -7.23
CA SER A 125 9.20 -11.17 -5.93
C SER A 125 7.76 -10.65 -5.93
N LEU A 126 7.03 -10.94 -4.86
CA LEU A 126 5.80 -10.21 -4.55
C LEU A 126 6.15 -8.78 -4.10
N PRO A 127 5.22 -7.82 -4.18
CA PRO A 127 5.37 -6.52 -3.54
C PRO A 127 5.74 -6.70 -2.07
N LEU A 128 6.78 -6.00 -1.62
CA LEU A 128 7.22 -6.08 -0.24
C LEU A 128 6.32 -5.24 0.66
N VAL A 129 6.13 -5.71 1.90
CA VAL A 129 5.39 -4.95 2.92
C VAL A 129 6.20 -3.73 3.35
N ASN A 130 5.51 -2.61 3.58
CA ASN A 130 6.18 -1.37 3.98
C ASN A 130 6.79 -1.45 5.39
N ASP A 131 6.28 -2.33 6.26
CA ASP A 131 6.86 -2.58 7.59
C ASP A 131 8.24 -3.24 7.49
N ALA A 132 9.28 -2.57 7.99
CA ALA A 132 10.67 -3.01 7.86
C ALA A 132 10.94 -4.35 8.58
N THR A 133 10.33 -4.58 9.74
CA THR A 133 10.52 -5.82 10.51
C THR A 133 9.88 -7.01 9.80
N GLN A 134 8.65 -6.85 9.32
CA GLN A 134 7.93 -7.88 8.58
C GLN A 134 8.58 -8.14 7.22
N ARG A 135 9.05 -7.09 6.54
CA ARG A 135 9.83 -7.18 5.30
C ARG A 135 11.14 -7.93 5.52
N LYS A 136 11.90 -7.61 6.56
CA LYS A 136 13.12 -8.35 6.93
C LYS A 136 12.82 -9.82 7.17
N LYS A 137 11.80 -10.13 7.99
CA LYS A 137 11.36 -11.52 8.24
C LYS A 137 10.96 -12.24 6.96
N HIS A 138 10.22 -11.57 6.09
CA HIS A 138 9.78 -12.09 4.80
C HIS A 138 10.97 -12.39 3.88
N LEU A 139 11.90 -11.46 3.74
CA LEU A 139 13.08 -11.61 2.90
C LEU A 139 14.04 -12.68 3.41
N LEU A 140 14.22 -12.81 4.73
CA LEU A 140 14.97 -13.91 5.34
C LEU A 140 14.26 -15.26 5.14
N HIS A 141 12.94 -15.29 5.22
CA HIS A 141 12.15 -16.47 4.86
C HIS A 141 12.36 -16.85 3.39
N LEU A 142 12.32 -15.89 2.46
CA LEU A 142 12.63 -16.13 1.05
C LEU A 142 14.06 -16.60 0.84
N HIS A 143 15.03 -16.03 1.55
CA HIS A 143 16.43 -16.47 1.50
C HIS A 143 16.54 -17.95 1.85
N HIS A 144 15.88 -18.40 2.91
CA HIS A 144 15.90 -19.81 3.31
C HIS A 144 15.11 -20.70 2.34
N LEU A 145 13.89 -20.28 1.98
CA LEU A 145 12.98 -21.01 1.08
C LEU A 145 13.65 -21.27 -0.28
N LEU A 146 14.27 -20.24 -0.85
CA LEU A 146 14.91 -20.24 -2.16
C LEU A 146 16.41 -20.57 -2.12
N LYS A 147 16.91 -21.11 -1.00
CA LYS A 147 18.30 -21.58 -0.84
C LYS A 147 19.36 -20.55 -1.22
N SER A 148 19.29 -19.38 -0.59
CA SER A 148 20.21 -18.25 -0.78
C SER A 148 20.22 -17.72 -2.23
N PRO A 149 19.07 -17.16 -2.70
CA PRO A 149 18.97 -16.62 -4.05
C PRO A 149 19.82 -15.35 -4.19
N VAL A 150 20.20 -15.03 -5.42
CA VAL A 150 20.72 -13.69 -5.75
C VAL A 150 19.54 -12.79 -6.04
N VAL A 151 19.45 -11.67 -5.34
CA VAL A 151 18.38 -10.68 -5.53
C VAL A 151 18.81 -9.69 -6.60
N LEU A 152 18.02 -9.54 -7.66
CA LEU A 152 18.27 -8.60 -8.74
C LEU A 152 17.22 -7.49 -8.71
N THR A 153 17.70 -6.24 -8.59
CA THR A 153 16.82 -5.05 -8.51
C THR A 153 17.49 -3.82 -9.12
N ASN A 154 16.81 -2.67 -9.11
CA ASN A 154 17.35 -1.39 -9.56
C ASN A 154 17.78 -0.50 -8.38
N LYS A 155 18.55 0.55 -8.66
CA LYS A 155 19.10 1.46 -7.63
C LYS A 155 17.98 2.08 -6.79
N ARG A 156 16.85 2.41 -7.41
CA ARG A 156 15.67 3.01 -6.76
C ARG A 156 15.07 2.13 -5.68
N LEU A 157 15.03 0.81 -5.87
CA LEU A 157 14.43 -0.16 -4.93
C LEU A 157 15.48 -0.80 -4.00
N SER A 158 16.76 -0.53 -4.21
CA SER A 158 17.84 -1.12 -3.39
C SER A 158 17.72 -0.79 -1.89
N SER A 159 17.11 0.35 -1.54
CA SER A 159 16.86 0.75 -0.15
C SER A 159 15.92 -0.21 0.58
N GLU A 160 15.07 -0.95 -0.12
CA GLU A 160 14.16 -1.93 0.48
C GLU A 160 14.87 -3.15 1.08
N PHE A 161 16.17 -3.30 0.79
CA PHE A 161 17.03 -4.40 1.24
C PHE A 161 18.11 -3.96 2.24
N LEU A 162 18.05 -2.73 2.78
CA LEU A 162 19.03 -2.25 3.76
C LEU A 162 19.00 -3.07 5.06
N GLY A 163 20.19 -3.34 5.63
CA GLY A 163 20.33 -4.09 6.88
C GLY A 163 20.09 -5.61 6.77
N LEU A 164 20.23 -6.15 5.57
CA LEU A 164 20.12 -7.57 5.22
C LEU A 164 21.42 -8.07 4.57
N ASP A 165 22.51 -8.10 5.35
CA ASP A 165 23.84 -8.53 4.89
C ASP A 165 23.88 -10.00 4.42
N GLU A 166 22.88 -10.80 4.80
CA GLU A 166 22.73 -12.20 4.39
C GLU A 166 22.24 -12.36 2.94
N LEU A 167 21.67 -11.30 2.34
CA LEU A 167 21.17 -11.34 0.96
C LEU A 167 22.25 -10.93 -0.03
N GLU A 168 22.41 -11.71 -1.09
CA GLU A 168 23.26 -11.30 -2.20
C GLU A 168 22.48 -10.37 -3.14
N LEU A 169 22.58 -9.06 -2.90
CA LEU A 169 21.93 -8.04 -3.72
C LEU A 169 22.81 -7.64 -4.92
N ARG A 170 22.20 -7.61 -6.11
CA ARG A 170 22.79 -7.09 -7.35
C ARG A 170 21.90 -5.97 -7.91
N VAL A 171 22.47 -4.78 -8.02
CA VAL A 171 21.82 -3.61 -8.61
C VAL A 171 22.17 -3.56 -10.10
N VAL A 172 21.15 -3.53 -10.96
CA VAL A 172 21.33 -3.67 -12.42
C VAL A 172 22.16 -2.55 -13.03
N GLU A 173 22.10 -1.34 -12.49
CA GLU A 173 22.91 -0.20 -12.95
C GLU A 173 24.41 -0.44 -12.75
N SER A 174 24.80 -1.17 -11.69
CA SER A 174 26.18 -1.57 -11.46
C SER A 174 26.65 -2.64 -12.45
N LEU A 175 25.74 -3.54 -12.87
CA LEU A 175 26.02 -4.56 -13.88
C LEU A 175 26.20 -3.93 -15.27
N LEU A 176 25.38 -2.94 -15.60
CA LEU A 176 25.43 -2.21 -16.87
C LEU A 176 26.67 -1.31 -17.00
N SER A 177 27.29 -0.94 -15.88
CA SER A 177 28.50 -0.10 -15.83
C SER A 177 29.80 -0.92 -15.84
N ALA A 178 29.73 -2.25 -15.82
CA ALA A 178 30.91 -3.10 -15.86
C ALA A 178 31.62 -2.97 -17.23
N PRO A 179 32.97 -2.96 -17.27
CA PRO A 179 33.70 -2.93 -18.53
C PRO A 179 33.31 -4.11 -19.40
N ASP A 180 33.20 -3.84 -20.72
CA ASP A 180 32.68 -4.76 -21.73
C ASP A 180 33.24 -6.17 -21.51
N ALA A 181 32.36 -7.10 -21.13
CA ALA A 181 32.69 -8.50 -20.95
C ALA A 181 32.92 -9.10 -22.34
N GLY A 182 34.09 -8.82 -22.93
CA GLY A 182 34.44 -9.26 -24.28
C GLY A 182 34.29 -10.76 -24.44
N ASP A 183 33.82 -11.22 -25.62
CA ASP A 183 33.64 -12.61 -26.08
C ASP A 183 33.50 -13.68 -24.98
N ALA A 184 32.74 -13.39 -23.92
CA ALA A 184 32.29 -14.40 -22.98
C ALA A 184 31.40 -15.33 -23.81
N ALA A 185 31.93 -16.52 -24.09
CA ALA A 185 31.39 -17.50 -25.03
C ALA A 185 29.86 -17.52 -24.99
N HIS A 186 29.22 -17.46 -26.16
CA HIS A 186 27.77 -17.57 -26.36
C HIS A 186 27.13 -18.40 -25.24
N ALA A 187 26.51 -17.73 -24.27
CA ALA A 187 25.79 -18.40 -23.20
C ALA A 187 24.47 -18.92 -23.78
N THR A 188 24.54 -19.98 -24.60
CA THR A 188 23.40 -20.82 -24.99
C THR A 188 23.07 -21.77 -23.83
N GLY A 189 23.01 -21.25 -22.60
CA GLY A 189 22.87 -22.03 -21.38
C GLY A 189 21.55 -22.82 -21.31
N ASP A 190 20.54 -22.39 -22.06
CA ASP A 190 19.18 -22.97 -22.01
C ASP A 190 18.75 -23.72 -23.30
N GLU A 191 19.47 -23.59 -24.44
CA GLU A 191 19.08 -24.30 -25.67
C GLU A 191 19.14 -25.83 -25.52
N ASN A 192 19.94 -26.32 -24.56
CA ASN A 192 20.12 -27.74 -24.23
C ASN A 192 19.47 -28.16 -22.89
N ARG A 193 18.68 -27.31 -22.22
CA ARG A 193 17.97 -27.74 -20.99
C ARG A 193 16.79 -28.63 -21.32
N ASN A 194 16.64 -29.68 -20.50
CA ASN A 194 15.56 -30.66 -20.62
C ASN A 194 14.19 -29.97 -20.50
N SER A 195 13.22 -30.38 -21.33
CA SER A 195 11.83 -29.90 -21.30
C SER A 195 11.12 -30.13 -19.97
N ASP A 196 11.65 -31.04 -19.15
CA ASP A 196 11.11 -31.33 -17.80
C ASP A 196 11.67 -30.39 -16.72
N GLY A 197 12.61 -29.50 -17.05
CA GLY A 197 13.23 -28.56 -16.12
C GLY A 197 12.28 -27.49 -15.56
N MET A 198 12.68 -26.85 -14.46
CA MET A 198 11.97 -25.69 -13.91
C MET A 198 12.21 -24.47 -14.79
N ALA A 199 11.14 -23.80 -15.19
CA ALA A 199 11.16 -22.58 -15.99
C ALA A 199 11.13 -21.32 -15.13
N ALA A 200 10.37 -21.33 -14.03
CA ALA A 200 10.23 -20.20 -13.11
C ALA A 200 9.74 -20.67 -11.74
N LEU A 201 10.00 -19.86 -10.71
CA LEU A 201 9.37 -20.00 -9.40
C LEU A 201 8.39 -18.84 -9.18
N MET A 202 7.14 -19.18 -8.86
CA MET A 202 6.10 -18.21 -8.50
C MET A 202 5.79 -18.28 -7.01
N LEU A 203 5.80 -17.14 -6.34
CA LEU A 203 5.58 -17.07 -4.89
C LEU A 203 4.07 -16.94 -4.58
N THR A 204 3.59 -17.65 -3.56
CA THR A 204 2.19 -17.60 -3.11
C THR A 204 2.09 -17.37 -1.60
N SER A 205 1.11 -16.59 -1.15
CA SER A 205 0.78 -16.47 0.27
C SER A 205 0.18 -17.79 0.77
N GLY A 206 0.95 -18.57 1.50
CA GLY A 206 0.49 -19.86 2.02
C GLY A 206 -0.66 -19.70 3.02
N SER A 207 -1.51 -20.72 3.14
CA SER A 207 -2.62 -20.77 4.11
C SER A 207 -2.17 -20.77 5.58
N THR A 208 -0.87 -20.91 5.84
CA THR A 208 -0.23 -20.86 7.16
C THR A 208 0.41 -19.49 7.46
N GLY A 209 0.27 -18.51 6.56
CA GLY A 209 0.85 -17.16 6.68
C GLY A 209 2.27 -17.01 6.09
N ASN A 210 2.99 -18.11 5.86
CA ASN A 210 4.32 -18.08 5.21
C ASN A 210 4.22 -18.29 3.69
N VAL A 211 5.10 -17.62 2.94
CA VAL A 211 5.17 -17.77 1.48
C VAL A 211 5.58 -19.19 1.08
N LYS A 212 4.92 -19.75 0.07
CA LYS A 212 5.34 -20.97 -0.62
C LYS A 212 5.85 -20.61 -2.01
N ALA A 213 6.77 -21.41 -2.54
CA ALA A 213 7.26 -21.27 -3.91
C ALA A 213 6.71 -22.41 -4.77
N VAL A 214 6.02 -22.07 -5.84
CA VAL A 214 5.45 -23.00 -6.82
C VAL A 214 6.40 -23.07 -8.01
N PRO A 215 7.06 -24.22 -8.26
CA PRO A 215 7.84 -24.43 -9.46
C PRO A 215 6.92 -24.61 -10.66
N LEU A 216 7.14 -23.80 -11.69
CA LEU A 216 6.53 -23.96 -13.01
C LEU A 216 7.54 -24.65 -13.91
N ARG A 217 7.17 -25.80 -14.51
CA ARG A 217 8.04 -26.52 -15.45
C ARG A 217 7.80 -26.07 -16.89
N HIS A 218 8.80 -26.18 -17.76
CA HIS A 218 8.68 -25.77 -19.16
C HIS A 218 7.53 -26.48 -19.86
N GLU A 219 7.49 -27.82 -19.80
CA GLU A 219 6.42 -28.60 -20.43
C GLU A 219 5.04 -28.27 -19.84
N GLN A 220 4.93 -28.11 -18.52
CA GLN A 220 3.68 -27.77 -17.82
C GLN A 220 3.11 -26.44 -18.36
N VAL A 221 3.96 -25.42 -18.46
CA VAL A 221 3.59 -24.10 -18.99
C VAL A 221 3.17 -24.18 -20.46
N LEU A 222 3.93 -24.89 -21.30
CA LEU A 222 3.62 -25.04 -22.72
C LEU A 222 2.30 -25.80 -22.94
N ARG A 223 2.02 -26.84 -22.15
CA ARG A 223 0.75 -27.57 -22.18
C ARG A 223 -0.42 -26.69 -21.72
N ALA A 224 -0.23 -25.86 -20.69
CA ALA A 224 -1.23 -24.91 -20.23
C ALA A 224 -1.60 -23.89 -21.32
N ILE A 225 -0.60 -23.30 -21.97
CA ILE A 225 -0.78 -22.32 -23.05
C ILE A 225 -1.52 -22.94 -24.25
N ARG A 226 -1.13 -24.15 -24.68
CA ARG A 226 -1.83 -24.87 -25.75
C ARG A 226 -3.30 -25.12 -25.40
N GLY A 227 -3.55 -25.57 -24.17
CA GLY A 227 -4.89 -25.83 -23.67
C GLY A 227 -5.76 -24.56 -23.68
N LYS A 228 -5.23 -23.45 -23.18
CA LYS A 228 -5.89 -22.13 -23.20
C LYS A 228 -6.16 -21.65 -24.62
N SER A 229 -5.16 -21.75 -25.50
CA SER A 229 -5.31 -21.32 -26.89
C SER A 229 -6.41 -22.08 -27.61
N ALA A 230 -6.45 -23.42 -27.43
CA ALA A 230 -7.50 -24.27 -27.99
C ALA A 230 -8.87 -23.96 -27.37
N HIS A 231 -8.94 -23.73 -26.06
CA HIS A 231 -10.18 -23.43 -25.35
C HIS A 231 -10.76 -22.06 -25.73
N HIS A 232 -9.89 -21.06 -25.98
CA HIS A 232 -10.31 -19.69 -26.22
C HIS A 232 -10.39 -19.29 -27.69
N GLY A 233 -9.77 -20.06 -28.61
CA GLY A 233 -9.73 -19.72 -30.03
C GLY A 233 -8.82 -18.54 -30.35
N THR A 234 -7.76 -18.36 -29.56
CA THR A 234 -6.75 -17.31 -29.79
C THR A 234 -5.83 -17.69 -30.94
N ALA A 235 -5.37 -16.69 -31.69
CA ALA A 235 -4.55 -16.85 -32.89
C ALA A 235 -3.40 -15.83 -32.96
N SER A 236 -2.48 -16.00 -33.91
CA SER A 236 -1.29 -15.13 -34.08
C SER A 236 -1.58 -13.67 -34.43
N GLY A 237 -2.76 -13.39 -34.99
CA GLY A 237 -3.19 -12.02 -35.31
C GLY A 237 -3.89 -11.29 -34.15
N ASP A 238 -4.06 -11.95 -33.01
CA ASP A 238 -4.74 -11.37 -31.85
C ASP A 238 -3.84 -10.37 -31.11
N VAL A 239 -4.48 -9.49 -30.33
CA VAL A 239 -3.80 -8.57 -29.42
C VAL A 239 -4.21 -8.89 -27.99
N PHE A 240 -3.22 -9.02 -27.12
CA PHE A 240 -3.42 -9.31 -25.70
C PHE A 240 -3.16 -8.06 -24.87
N LEU A 241 -4.00 -7.78 -23.88
CA LEU A 241 -3.78 -6.69 -22.93
C LEU A 241 -3.52 -7.23 -21.54
N ASN A 242 -2.47 -6.74 -20.89
CA ASN A 242 -2.10 -7.03 -19.52
C ASN A 242 -1.94 -5.75 -18.70
N TRP A 243 -2.41 -5.80 -17.47
CA TRP A 243 -2.20 -4.74 -16.48
C TRP A 243 -1.86 -5.27 -15.09
N VAL A 244 -1.79 -6.59 -14.94
CA VAL A 244 -1.38 -7.26 -13.72
C VAL A 244 0.14 -7.44 -13.74
N GLY A 245 0.80 -7.26 -12.59
CA GLY A 245 2.25 -7.46 -12.47
C GLY A 245 2.68 -8.87 -12.87
N LEU A 246 3.90 -9.00 -13.42
CA LEU A 246 4.45 -10.28 -13.88
C LEU A 246 4.58 -11.30 -12.72
N ASP A 247 4.70 -10.83 -11.48
CA ASP A 247 4.72 -11.61 -10.24
C ASP A 247 3.43 -12.40 -9.98
N HIS A 248 2.36 -12.08 -10.72
CA HIS A 248 1.14 -12.86 -10.73
C HIS A 248 1.10 -13.85 -11.90
N VAL A 249 0.75 -15.10 -11.62
CA VAL A 249 0.73 -16.19 -12.63
C VAL A 249 -0.17 -15.92 -13.83
N ALA A 250 -1.23 -15.10 -13.65
CA ALA A 250 -2.07 -14.65 -14.77
C ALA A 250 -1.27 -13.80 -15.77
N SER A 251 -0.47 -12.83 -15.31
CA SER A 251 0.35 -12.02 -16.22
C SER A 251 1.33 -12.91 -16.98
N LEU A 252 2.03 -13.81 -16.28
CA LEU A 252 3.04 -14.68 -16.90
C LEU A 252 2.44 -15.69 -17.89
N THR A 253 1.46 -16.49 -17.47
CA THR A 253 1.01 -17.67 -18.23
C THR A 253 -0.35 -17.52 -18.92
N GLU A 254 -1.20 -16.59 -18.48
CA GLU A 254 -2.49 -16.28 -19.14
C GLU A 254 -2.29 -15.28 -20.27
N ILE A 255 -1.39 -14.32 -20.09
CA ILE A 255 -1.16 -13.25 -21.07
C ILE A 255 0.20 -13.37 -21.75
N HIS A 256 1.29 -13.16 -21.02
CA HIS A 256 2.60 -12.90 -21.64
C HIS A 256 3.13 -14.07 -22.47
N LEU A 257 3.22 -15.26 -21.88
CA LEU A 257 3.69 -16.45 -22.58
C LEU A 257 2.66 -16.99 -23.57
N HIS A 258 1.36 -16.77 -23.33
CA HIS A 258 0.29 -17.17 -24.25
C HIS A 258 0.39 -16.37 -25.55
N ALA A 259 0.41 -15.04 -25.47
CA ALA A 259 0.58 -14.18 -26.63
C ALA A 259 1.89 -14.46 -27.37
N MET A 260 3.00 -14.63 -26.64
CA MET A 260 4.30 -14.97 -27.23
C MET A 260 4.27 -16.29 -28.00
N SER A 261 3.59 -17.31 -27.48
CA SER A 261 3.47 -18.60 -28.18
C SER A 261 2.76 -18.51 -29.53
N LEU A 262 1.92 -17.49 -29.70
CA LEU A 262 1.22 -17.19 -30.94
C LEU A 262 1.99 -16.20 -31.82
N GLY A 263 3.06 -15.58 -31.30
CA GLY A 263 3.70 -14.42 -31.94
C GLY A 263 2.79 -13.20 -32.00
N ALA A 264 1.78 -13.14 -31.13
CA ALA A 264 0.75 -12.11 -31.05
C ALA A 264 1.28 -10.83 -30.39
N ASN A 265 0.58 -9.71 -30.60
CA ASN A 265 0.93 -8.44 -29.97
C ASN A 265 0.49 -8.39 -28.50
N GLN A 266 1.25 -7.68 -27.67
CA GLN A 266 0.97 -7.50 -26.25
C GLN A 266 0.92 -6.02 -25.89
N VAL A 267 -0.02 -5.63 -25.06
CA VAL A 267 -0.15 -4.27 -24.51
C VAL A 267 -0.06 -4.35 -23.00
N HIS A 268 0.95 -3.71 -22.41
CA HIS A 268 1.22 -3.69 -20.99
C HIS A 268 0.95 -2.31 -20.41
N VAL A 269 0.05 -2.23 -19.43
CA VAL A 269 -0.43 -0.96 -18.85
C VAL A 269 -0.26 -1.01 -17.32
N PRO A 270 0.21 0.07 -16.66
CA PRO A 270 0.27 0.10 -15.20
C PRO A 270 -1.12 0.01 -14.58
N ALA A 271 -1.28 -0.82 -13.54
CA ALA A 271 -2.58 -1.00 -12.87
C ALA A 271 -3.15 0.30 -12.29
N SER A 272 -2.27 1.18 -11.78
CA SER A 272 -2.65 2.49 -11.21
C SER A 272 -3.44 3.35 -12.19
N VAL A 273 -3.11 3.28 -13.48
CA VAL A 273 -3.79 4.03 -14.54
C VAL A 273 -5.24 3.56 -14.69
N LEU A 274 -5.43 2.23 -14.77
CA LEU A 274 -6.75 1.64 -15.00
C LEU A 274 -7.65 1.71 -13.78
N LEU A 275 -7.07 1.56 -12.57
CA LEU A 275 -7.81 1.70 -11.32
C LEU A 275 -8.30 3.14 -11.09
N ARG A 276 -7.55 4.14 -11.58
CA ARG A 276 -7.92 5.55 -11.51
C ARG A 276 -8.95 5.95 -12.58
N ASP A 277 -8.82 5.41 -13.80
CA ASP A 277 -9.81 5.58 -14.88
C ASP A 277 -10.18 4.23 -15.54
N PRO A 278 -11.24 3.56 -15.08
CA PRO A 278 -11.69 2.30 -15.67
C PRO A 278 -12.17 2.44 -17.13
N LEU A 279 -12.56 3.63 -17.61
CA LEU A 279 -12.89 3.82 -19.03
C LEU A 279 -11.66 3.79 -19.92
N GLN A 280 -10.48 4.12 -19.38
CA GLN A 280 -9.23 3.99 -20.11
C GLN A 280 -8.96 2.54 -20.52
N PHE A 281 -9.42 1.56 -19.73
CA PHE A 281 -9.36 0.15 -20.13
C PHE A 281 -10.13 -0.08 -21.42
N VAL A 282 -11.39 0.38 -21.49
CA VAL A 282 -12.24 0.23 -22.68
C VAL A 282 -11.67 0.97 -23.89
N ARG A 283 -11.12 2.17 -23.69
CA ARG A 283 -10.40 2.92 -24.74
C ARG A 283 -9.22 2.12 -25.30
N LEU A 284 -8.42 1.49 -24.44
CA LEU A 284 -7.27 0.69 -24.86
C LEU A 284 -7.69 -0.60 -25.57
N LEU A 285 -8.82 -1.22 -25.16
CA LEU A 285 -9.39 -2.37 -25.89
C LEU A 285 -9.75 -2.00 -27.33
N ASP A 286 -10.34 -0.82 -27.53
CA ASP A 286 -10.70 -0.32 -28.86
C ASP A 286 -9.48 0.09 -29.69
N VAL A 287 -8.61 0.94 -29.13
CA VAL A 287 -7.42 1.48 -29.82
C VAL A 287 -6.52 0.36 -30.34
N HIS A 288 -6.30 -0.67 -29.52
CA HIS A 288 -5.43 -1.79 -29.87
C HIS A 288 -6.17 -2.98 -30.48
N LYS A 289 -7.50 -2.91 -30.62
CA LYS A 289 -8.33 -4.04 -31.08
C LYS A 289 -8.03 -5.33 -30.30
N VAL A 290 -8.02 -5.20 -28.98
CA VAL A 290 -7.68 -6.28 -28.05
C VAL A 290 -8.66 -7.44 -28.21
N ALA A 291 -8.11 -8.63 -28.37
CA ALA A 291 -8.86 -9.87 -28.51
C ALA A 291 -8.93 -10.66 -27.19
N TYR A 292 -7.91 -10.54 -26.33
CA TYR A 292 -7.78 -11.34 -25.12
C TYR A 292 -7.22 -10.52 -23.95
N THR A 293 -7.87 -10.58 -22.79
CA THR A 293 -7.41 -9.88 -21.59
C THR A 293 -7.88 -10.59 -20.32
N PHE A 294 -7.28 -10.26 -19.19
CA PHE A 294 -7.62 -10.77 -17.86
C PHE A 294 -7.93 -9.61 -16.90
N ALA A 295 -8.98 -9.75 -16.11
CA ALA A 295 -9.28 -8.85 -14.99
C ALA A 295 -10.09 -9.53 -13.88
N PRO A 296 -9.77 -9.26 -12.60
CA PRO A 296 -10.62 -9.65 -11.47
C PRO A 296 -12.01 -8.98 -11.55
N ASN A 297 -13.03 -9.65 -10.98
CA ASN A 297 -14.43 -9.24 -11.03
C ASN A 297 -14.69 -7.84 -10.45
N PHE A 298 -14.01 -7.41 -9.39
CA PHE A 298 -14.19 -6.08 -8.82
C PHE A 298 -13.86 -4.99 -9.86
N PHE A 299 -12.81 -5.19 -10.66
CA PHE A 299 -12.42 -4.23 -11.68
C PHE A 299 -13.43 -4.23 -12.83
N LEU A 300 -13.96 -5.40 -13.18
CA LEU A 300 -15.02 -5.53 -14.16
C LEU A 300 -16.31 -4.81 -13.75
N ALA A 301 -16.65 -4.82 -12.45
CA ALA A 301 -17.73 -4.01 -11.91
C ALA A 301 -17.45 -2.50 -12.07
N MET A 302 -16.22 -2.05 -11.79
CA MET A 302 -15.81 -0.64 -11.99
C MET A 302 -15.90 -0.22 -13.47
N VAL A 303 -15.48 -1.09 -14.40
CA VAL A 303 -15.61 -0.85 -15.85
C VAL A 303 -17.09 -0.73 -16.23
N ARG A 304 -17.94 -1.66 -15.77
CA ARG A 304 -19.38 -1.60 -15.98
C ARG A 304 -19.98 -0.28 -15.49
N ASP A 305 -19.66 0.13 -14.26
CA ASP A 305 -20.19 1.36 -13.67
C ASP A 305 -19.75 2.59 -14.46
N SER A 306 -18.49 2.62 -14.90
CA SER A 306 -17.94 3.75 -15.63
C SER A 306 -18.51 3.87 -17.06
N VAL A 307 -18.75 2.74 -17.74
CA VAL A 307 -19.44 2.73 -19.05
C VAL A 307 -20.90 3.13 -18.92
N ALA A 308 -21.60 2.61 -17.90
CA ALA A 308 -23.01 2.95 -17.64
C ALA A 308 -23.19 4.44 -17.29
N ALA A 309 -22.25 5.03 -16.55
CA ALA A 309 -22.24 6.45 -16.22
C ALA A 309 -22.02 7.37 -17.43
N GLN A 310 -21.54 6.84 -18.57
CA GLN A 310 -21.33 7.59 -19.81
C GLN A 310 -22.06 6.95 -21.01
N PRO A 311 -23.40 7.07 -21.10
CA PRO A 311 -24.18 6.43 -22.17
C PRO A 311 -23.80 6.87 -23.59
N SER A 312 -23.23 8.07 -23.75
CA SER A 312 -22.75 8.58 -25.04
C SER A 312 -21.39 8.02 -25.46
N PHE A 313 -20.64 7.37 -24.56
CA PHE A 313 -19.33 6.81 -24.84
C PHE A 313 -19.42 5.78 -25.98
N GLN A 314 -18.51 5.91 -26.95
CA GLN A 314 -18.39 5.03 -28.12
C GLN A 314 -17.02 4.36 -28.11
N ALA A 315 -17.00 3.09 -28.47
CA ALA A 315 -15.82 2.27 -28.68
C ALA A 315 -16.21 1.09 -29.59
N ASP A 316 -15.25 0.50 -30.29
CA ASP A 316 -15.45 -0.73 -31.06
C ASP A 316 -14.69 -1.90 -30.43
N LEU A 317 -15.45 -2.74 -29.72
CA LEU A 317 -14.98 -3.94 -29.03
C LEU A 317 -15.27 -5.24 -29.82
N SER A 318 -15.53 -5.15 -31.13
CA SER A 318 -15.83 -6.31 -31.98
C SER A 318 -14.69 -7.33 -32.07
N SER A 319 -13.45 -6.89 -31.79
CA SER A 319 -12.28 -7.76 -31.78
C SER A 319 -12.14 -8.58 -30.49
N LEU A 320 -12.82 -8.19 -29.41
CA LEU A 320 -12.70 -8.83 -28.10
C LEU A 320 -13.35 -10.22 -28.11
N LYS A 321 -12.54 -11.27 -27.99
CA LYS A 321 -12.98 -12.67 -27.98
C LYS A 321 -13.19 -13.19 -26.56
N ALA A 322 -12.32 -12.79 -25.63
CA ALA A 322 -12.33 -13.27 -24.27
C ALA A 322 -11.81 -12.20 -23.29
N LEU A 323 -12.63 -11.94 -22.29
CA LEU A 323 -12.29 -11.20 -21.09
C LEU A 323 -12.35 -12.21 -19.94
N ILE A 324 -11.18 -12.69 -19.54
CA ILE A 324 -11.08 -13.70 -18.48
C ILE A 324 -11.31 -13.02 -17.15
N SER A 325 -12.17 -13.63 -16.32
CA SER A 325 -12.35 -13.20 -14.94
C SER A 325 -12.09 -14.32 -13.95
N GLY A 326 -11.15 -14.09 -13.03
CA GLY A 326 -10.71 -15.11 -12.09
C GLY A 326 -9.94 -14.50 -10.92
N GLY A 327 -9.66 -15.33 -9.92
CA GLY A 327 -9.05 -14.90 -8.65
C GLY A 327 -10.07 -14.57 -7.56
N GLU A 328 -11.35 -14.42 -7.90
CA GLU A 328 -12.48 -14.23 -6.98
C GLU A 328 -13.79 -14.78 -7.59
N SER A 329 -14.88 -14.77 -6.80
CA SER A 329 -16.21 -15.17 -7.29
C SER A 329 -16.72 -14.22 -8.36
N ASN A 330 -17.50 -14.74 -9.31
CA ASN A 330 -18.10 -13.98 -10.39
C ASN A 330 -19.63 -13.92 -10.20
N PRO A 331 -20.21 -12.86 -9.61
CA PRO A 331 -21.67 -12.76 -9.49
C PRO A 331 -22.31 -12.71 -10.87
N THR A 332 -23.32 -13.56 -11.10
CA THR A 332 -24.02 -13.64 -12.39
C THR A 332 -24.59 -12.28 -12.79
N ALA A 333 -25.15 -11.52 -11.84
CA ALA A 333 -25.68 -10.18 -12.09
C ALA A 333 -24.64 -9.23 -12.69
N THR A 334 -23.43 -9.19 -12.11
CA THR A 334 -22.32 -8.38 -12.62
C THR A 334 -21.93 -8.78 -14.04
N CYS A 335 -21.82 -10.09 -14.31
CA CYS A 335 -21.53 -10.59 -15.65
C CYS A 335 -22.60 -10.18 -16.67
N VAL A 336 -23.88 -10.25 -16.30
CA VAL A 336 -25.01 -9.85 -17.15
C VAL A 336 -24.97 -8.36 -17.48
N GLU A 337 -24.77 -7.52 -16.47
CA GLU A 337 -24.77 -6.07 -16.61
C GLU A 337 -23.56 -5.60 -17.42
N LEU A 338 -22.37 -6.15 -17.14
CA LEU A 338 -21.19 -5.86 -17.94
C LEU A 338 -21.37 -6.32 -19.39
N THR A 339 -21.85 -7.54 -19.63
CA THR A 339 -22.11 -8.03 -21.00
C THR A 339 -23.07 -7.11 -21.74
N ARG A 340 -24.11 -6.58 -21.08
CA ARG A 340 -25.03 -5.60 -21.68
C ARG A 340 -24.27 -4.34 -22.15
N GLU A 341 -23.43 -3.77 -21.29
CA GLU A 341 -22.66 -2.56 -21.62
C GLU A 341 -21.62 -2.81 -22.71
N LEU A 342 -20.91 -3.94 -22.67
CA LEU A 342 -19.91 -4.27 -23.71
C LEU A 342 -20.57 -4.56 -25.07
N ARG A 343 -21.77 -5.17 -25.09
CA ARG A 343 -22.53 -5.40 -26.34
C ARG A 343 -22.94 -4.09 -27.00
N ARG A 344 -23.25 -3.04 -26.22
CA ARG A 344 -23.51 -1.69 -26.75
C ARG A 344 -22.31 -1.14 -27.54
N LEU A 345 -21.10 -1.59 -27.19
CA LEU A 345 -19.83 -1.20 -27.81
C LEU A 345 -19.36 -2.22 -28.87
N GLY A 346 -20.25 -3.07 -29.40
CA GLY A 346 -19.95 -3.98 -30.50
C GLY A 346 -19.37 -5.34 -30.11
N CYS A 347 -19.28 -5.64 -28.81
CA CYS A 347 -18.77 -6.93 -28.32
C CYS A 347 -19.79 -8.08 -28.49
N ALA A 348 -19.32 -9.32 -28.64
CA ALA A 348 -20.18 -10.51 -28.63
C ALA A 348 -20.72 -10.80 -27.21
N THR A 349 -21.83 -11.55 -27.11
CA THR A 349 -22.49 -11.83 -25.83
C THR A 349 -21.63 -12.61 -24.84
N GLU A 350 -20.92 -13.64 -25.31
CA GLU A 350 -20.21 -14.62 -24.46
C GLU A 350 -18.71 -14.33 -24.38
N VAL A 351 -18.37 -13.08 -24.07
CA VAL A 351 -16.98 -12.61 -23.98
C VAL A 351 -16.45 -12.63 -22.55
N VAL A 352 -17.29 -12.40 -21.55
CA VAL A 352 -16.88 -12.56 -20.15
C VAL A 352 -16.76 -14.06 -19.87
N ARG A 353 -15.56 -14.50 -19.51
CA ARG A 353 -15.25 -15.92 -19.29
C ARG A 353 -14.74 -16.12 -17.86
N PRO A 354 -15.64 -16.37 -16.90
CA PRO A 354 -15.26 -16.81 -15.56
C PRO A 354 -14.37 -18.05 -15.64
N GLY A 355 -13.26 -18.02 -14.90
CA GLY A 355 -12.26 -19.07 -14.91
C GLY A 355 -11.77 -19.43 -13.52
N PHE A 356 -11.50 -20.72 -13.33
CA PHE A 356 -10.79 -21.25 -12.16
C PHE A 356 -9.35 -21.57 -12.52
N GLY A 357 -8.46 -21.18 -11.63
CA GLY A 357 -7.05 -21.44 -11.76
C GLY A 357 -6.28 -20.98 -10.53
N MET A 358 -5.09 -21.55 -10.39
CA MET A 358 -4.17 -21.25 -9.30
C MET A 358 -2.74 -21.30 -9.83
N THR A 359 -1.78 -20.84 -9.02
CA THR A 359 -0.37 -20.87 -9.42
C THR A 359 0.07 -22.31 -9.71
N GLU A 360 -0.41 -23.25 -8.90
CA GLU A 360 -0.22 -24.69 -9.02
C GLU A 360 -0.81 -25.31 -10.29
N THR A 361 -1.65 -24.58 -11.04
CA THR A 361 -2.22 -25.01 -12.33
C THR A 361 -1.83 -24.09 -13.50
N CYS A 362 -0.71 -23.36 -13.39
CA CYS A 362 -0.28 -22.37 -14.39
C CYS A 362 -1.41 -21.37 -14.76
N ALA A 363 -2.00 -20.72 -13.76
CA ALA A 363 -3.19 -19.86 -13.89
C ALA A 363 -4.46 -20.63 -14.27
N GLY A 364 -5.31 -20.05 -15.12
CA GLY A 364 -6.61 -20.62 -15.47
C GLY A 364 -6.49 -21.97 -16.18
N SER A 365 -7.32 -22.92 -15.76
CA SER A 365 -7.35 -24.27 -16.34
C SER A 365 -8.77 -24.84 -16.49
N ILE A 366 -9.77 -24.10 -16.03
CA ILE A 366 -11.20 -24.41 -16.17
C ILE A 366 -11.89 -23.09 -16.50
N TYR A 367 -12.66 -23.03 -17.59
CA TYR A 367 -13.32 -21.80 -18.00
C TYR A 367 -14.76 -22.03 -18.46
N SER A 368 -15.59 -21.03 -18.22
CA SER A 368 -16.90 -20.90 -18.83
C SER A 368 -16.80 -20.16 -20.15
N LEU A 369 -17.36 -20.77 -21.21
CA LEU A 369 -17.48 -20.19 -22.54
C LEU A 369 -18.89 -19.66 -22.83
N SER A 370 -19.80 -19.78 -21.88
CA SER A 370 -21.24 -19.54 -22.06
C SER A 370 -21.81 -18.57 -21.03
N CYS A 371 -20.95 -17.82 -20.33
CA CYS A 371 -21.36 -16.78 -19.41
C CYS A 371 -21.76 -15.51 -20.21
N PRO A 372 -22.86 -14.82 -19.85
CA PRO A 372 -23.76 -15.13 -18.75
C PRO A 372 -24.99 -15.97 -19.14
N SER A 373 -25.14 -16.35 -20.43
CA SER A 373 -26.34 -17.03 -20.95
C SER A 373 -26.71 -18.28 -20.15
N TYR A 374 -25.71 -19.14 -19.92
CA TYR A 374 -25.88 -20.41 -19.19
C TYR A 374 -26.28 -20.20 -17.73
N ASP A 375 -25.72 -19.17 -17.11
CA ASP A 375 -25.88 -18.88 -15.68
C ASP A 375 -27.24 -18.24 -15.41
N LEU A 376 -27.71 -17.39 -16.34
CA LEU A 376 -29.06 -16.83 -16.36
C LEU A 376 -30.13 -17.92 -16.46
N ASP A 377 -29.98 -18.85 -17.41
CA ASP A 377 -30.94 -19.95 -17.62
C ASP A 377 -31.12 -20.82 -16.37
N ARG A 378 -30.07 -20.91 -15.54
CA ARG A 378 -30.07 -21.69 -14.30
C ARG A 378 -30.37 -20.89 -13.04
N SER A 379 -30.45 -19.57 -13.14
CA SER A 379 -30.69 -18.68 -12.00
C SER A 379 -29.70 -18.89 -10.85
N VAL A 380 -28.42 -19.15 -11.18
CA VAL A 380 -27.36 -19.29 -10.17
C VAL A 380 -26.83 -17.91 -9.76
N GLU A 381 -26.55 -17.73 -8.47
CA GLU A 381 -26.05 -16.47 -7.92
C GLU A 381 -24.65 -16.13 -8.46
N PHE A 382 -23.78 -17.14 -8.57
CA PHE A 382 -22.43 -17.02 -9.11
C PHE A 382 -22.33 -17.79 -10.42
N ALA A 383 -21.65 -17.18 -11.40
CA ALA A 383 -21.45 -17.77 -12.71
C ALA A 383 -20.60 -19.04 -12.60
N SER A 384 -20.96 -20.04 -13.40
CA SER A 384 -20.21 -21.28 -13.53
C SER A 384 -18.79 -20.97 -14.02
N LEU A 385 -17.84 -21.78 -13.54
CA LEU A 385 -16.45 -21.76 -14.00
C LEU A 385 -16.22 -22.71 -15.17
N GLY A 386 -17.28 -23.41 -15.60
CA GLY A 386 -17.31 -24.17 -16.84
C GLY A 386 -16.53 -25.48 -16.78
N SER A 387 -15.72 -25.75 -17.81
CA SER A 387 -15.07 -27.05 -18.03
C SER A 387 -13.56 -26.91 -18.21
N CYS A 388 -12.84 -27.99 -17.89
CA CYS A 388 -11.39 -28.06 -18.00
C CYS A 388 -10.89 -27.76 -19.43
N ILE A 389 -9.70 -27.15 -19.51
CA ILE A 389 -8.91 -27.13 -20.75
C ILE A 389 -8.53 -28.57 -21.17
N PRO A 390 -8.19 -28.81 -22.44
CA PRO A 390 -7.76 -30.13 -22.90
C PRO A 390 -6.64 -30.73 -22.04
N GLY A 391 -6.78 -32.00 -21.67
CA GLY A 391 -5.82 -32.74 -20.84
C GLY A 391 -6.00 -32.59 -19.33
N MET A 392 -6.81 -31.65 -18.86
CA MET A 392 -7.14 -31.48 -17.45
C MET A 392 -8.42 -32.23 -17.06
N GLN A 393 -8.46 -32.68 -15.81
CA GLN A 393 -9.59 -33.36 -15.19
C GLN A 393 -9.90 -32.71 -13.84
N MET A 394 -11.16 -32.75 -13.45
CA MET A 394 -11.63 -32.27 -12.15
C MET A 394 -12.59 -33.29 -11.53
N ARG A 395 -12.60 -33.37 -10.21
CA ARG A 395 -13.59 -34.12 -9.43
C ARG A 395 -13.93 -33.38 -8.14
N VAL A 396 -15.12 -33.67 -7.62
CA VAL A 396 -15.57 -33.15 -6.32
C VAL A 396 -15.76 -34.35 -5.39
N MET A 397 -15.09 -34.33 -4.24
CA MET A 397 -15.11 -35.42 -3.25
C MET A 397 -16.00 -35.05 -2.06
N ASN A 398 -16.65 -36.04 -1.46
CA ASN A 398 -17.51 -35.81 -0.29
C ASN A 398 -16.67 -35.32 0.91
N ILE A 399 -17.19 -34.35 1.67
CA ILE A 399 -16.50 -33.73 2.80
C ILE A 399 -16.36 -34.70 3.98
N ASP A 400 -17.41 -35.48 4.28
CA ASP A 400 -17.45 -36.42 5.40
C ASP A 400 -16.84 -37.78 5.07
N LYS A 401 -16.83 -38.13 3.77
CA LYS A 401 -16.29 -39.38 3.24
C LYS A 401 -15.34 -39.07 2.10
N THR A 402 -14.14 -38.60 2.44
CA THR A 402 -13.13 -38.06 1.51
C THR A 402 -12.70 -39.04 0.40
N ASP A 403 -12.93 -40.33 0.59
CA ASP A 403 -12.62 -41.38 -0.39
C ASP A 403 -13.74 -41.63 -1.41
N MET A 404 -14.87 -40.94 -1.29
CA MET A 404 -16.03 -41.10 -2.18
C MET A 404 -16.31 -39.80 -2.95
N PRO A 405 -16.62 -39.85 -4.26
CA PRO A 405 -17.09 -38.70 -4.99
C PRO A 405 -18.35 -38.10 -4.34
N ALA A 406 -18.46 -36.77 -4.38
CA ALA A 406 -19.69 -36.09 -4.01
C ALA A 406 -20.81 -36.49 -4.99
N ILE A 407 -22.04 -36.54 -4.48
CA ILE A 407 -23.21 -36.68 -5.33
C ILE A 407 -23.26 -35.45 -6.23
N GLN A 408 -23.55 -35.64 -7.51
CA GLN A 408 -23.70 -34.53 -8.46
C GLN A 408 -24.66 -33.45 -7.91
N GLY A 409 -24.32 -32.18 -8.10
CA GLY A 409 -25.05 -31.06 -7.50
C GLY A 409 -24.79 -30.79 -6.02
N HIS A 410 -24.07 -31.66 -5.30
CA HIS A 410 -23.74 -31.47 -3.89
C HIS A 410 -22.33 -30.90 -3.71
N ILE A 411 -22.19 -30.05 -2.70
CA ILE A 411 -20.93 -29.41 -2.34
C ILE A 411 -19.96 -30.47 -1.77
N GLY A 412 -18.72 -30.41 -2.24
CA GLY A 412 -17.62 -31.24 -1.79
C GLY A 412 -16.26 -30.56 -2.00
N SER A 413 -15.18 -31.26 -1.68
CA SER A 413 -13.81 -30.79 -1.88
C SER A 413 -13.39 -30.92 -3.34
N LEU A 414 -12.94 -29.81 -3.94
CA LEU A 414 -12.45 -29.78 -5.32
C LEU A 414 -11.04 -30.39 -5.41
N GLN A 415 -10.89 -31.32 -6.35
CA GLN A 415 -9.61 -31.91 -6.72
C GLN A 415 -9.42 -31.84 -8.23
N VAL A 416 -8.18 -31.60 -8.66
CA VAL A 416 -7.82 -31.52 -10.07
C VAL A 416 -6.63 -32.43 -10.39
N HIS A 417 -6.58 -32.92 -11.62
CA HIS A 417 -5.52 -33.78 -12.11
C HIS A 417 -5.24 -33.46 -13.58
N GLY A 418 -4.00 -33.65 -14.00
CA GLY A 418 -3.59 -33.48 -15.38
C GLY A 418 -2.21 -32.84 -15.50
N PRO A 419 -1.73 -32.68 -16.73
CA PRO A 419 -0.35 -32.31 -17.00
C PRO A 419 -0.01 -30.83 -16.73
N VAL A 420 -1.02 -30.03 -16.39
CA VAL A 420 -0.88 -28.61 -16.05
C VAL A 420 -0.79 -28.40 -14.53
N VAL A 421 -1.10 -29.44 -13.74
CA VAL A 421 -0.91 -29.44 -12.29
C VAL A 421 0.58 -29.58 -11.97
N PHE A 422 1.09 -28.74 -11.06
CA PHE A 422 2.46 -28.85 -10.54
C PHE A 422 2.69 -30.20 -9.85
N ASP A 423 3.95 -30.56 -9.57
CA ASP A 423 4.31 -31.82 -8.90
C ASP A 423 4.70 -31.64 -7.41
N GLY A 424 4.79 -30.40 -6.94
CA GLY A 424 5.04 -30.08 -5.55
C GLY A 424 5.55 -28.66 -5.31
N TYR A 425 5.58 -28.25 -4.05
CA TYR A 425 6.15 -26.97 -3.64
C TYR A 425 7.67 -27.06 -3.54
N TYR A 426 8.36 -26.03 -4.03
CA TYR A 426 9.81 -25.94 -3.94
C TYR A 426 10.26 -25.90 -2.48
N ASN A 427 11.19 -26.79 -2.13
CA ASN A 427 11.78 -26.91 -0.79
C ASN A 427 10.73 -27.06 0.34
N ASN A 428 9.58 -27.68 0.06
CA ASN A 428 8.52 -27.89 1.06
C ASN A 428 7.81 -29.24 0.85
N ALA A 429 8.50 -30.31 1.23
CA ALA A 429 8.02 -31.68 1.06
C ALA A 429 6.74 -31.97 1.86
N ASP A 430 6.58 -31.32 3.02
CA ASP A 430 5.40 -31.53 3.88
C ASP A 430 4.15 -30.94 3.24
N ALA A 431 4.20 -29.67 2.83
CA ALA A 431 3.09 -29.04 2.09
C ALA A 431 2.80 -29.76 0.78
N THR A 432 3.81 -30.34 0.13
CA THR A 432 3.63 -31.16 -1.08
C THR A 432 2.83 -32.40 -0.76
N ARG A 433 3.24 -33.21 0.24
CA ARG A 433 2.52 -34.44 0.60
C ARG A 433 1.09 -34.17 1.07
N GLU A 434 0.85 -33.06 1.76
CA GLU A 434 -0.49 -32.65 2.21
C GLU A 434 -1.41 -32.21 1.07
N SER A 435 -0.85 -31.80 -0.07
CA SER A 435 -1.60 -31.27 -1.21
C SER A 435 -2.07 -32.35 -2.18
N PHE A 436 -1.47 -33.54 -2.18
CA PHE A 436 -1.82 -34.63 -3.10
C PHE A 436 -2.48 -35.81 -2.39
N THR A 437 -3.50 -36.37 -3.02
CA THR A 437 -4.08 -37.64 -2.62
C THR A 437 -3.17 -38.81 -3.00
N SER A 438 -3.40 -39.98 -2.39
CA SER A 438 -2.63 -41.20 -2.70
C SER A 438 -2.76 -41.66 -4.15
N ASP A 439 -3.85 -41.30 -4.83
CA ASP A 439 -4.08 -41.56 -6.25
C ASP A 439 -3.65 -40.41 -7.17
N GLY A 440 -2.88 -39.44 -6.66
CA GLY A 440 -2.21 -38.41 -7.47
C GLY A 440 -3.08 -37.23 -7.91
N TRP A 441 -4.18 -36.97 -7.20
CA TRP A 441 -5.00 -35.79 -7.43
C TRP A 441 -4.56 -34.65 -6.52
N PHE A 442 -4.49 -33.44 -7.08
CA PHE A 442 -4.21 -32.24 -6.31
C PHE A 442 -5.47 -31.73 -5.63
N THR A 443 -5.43 -31.59 -4.31
CA THR A 443 -6.52 -31.03 -3.49
C THR A 443 -6.38 -29.52 -3.43
N THR A 444 -7.31 -28.78 -4.04
CA THR A 444 -7.17 -27.32 -4.21
C THR A 444 -7.42 -26.55 -2.90
N GLY A 445 -8.12 -27.18 -1.95
CA GLY A 445 -8.60 -26.56 -0.72
C GLY A 445 -9.91 -25.77 -0.89
N ASP A 446 -10.46 -25.73 -2.10
CA ASP A 446 -11.75 -25.09 -2.40
C ASP A 446 -12.91 -26.09 -2.29
N LEU A 447 -14.09 -25.57 -1.95
CA LEU A 447 -15.34 -26.28 -1.98
C LEU A 447 -16.06 -25.98 -3.29
N ALA A 448 -16.60 -27.01 -3.93
CA ALA A 448 -17.24 -26.91 -5.22
C ALA A 448 -18.33 -27.96 -5.40
N TRP A 449 -19.11 -27.84 -6.45
CA TRP A 449 -19.99 -28.89 -6.95
C TRP A 449 -19.95 -28.91 -8.48
N ILE A 450 -20.24 -30.08 -9.05
CA ILE A 450 -20.33 -30.27 -10.49
C ILE A 450 -21.79 -30.54 -10.85
N ASP A 451 -22.27 -29.85 -11.87
CA ASP A 451 -23.64 -29.96 -12.32
C ASP A 451 -23.89 -31.09 -13.33
N GLU A 452 -25.14 -31.26 -13.75
CA GLU A 452 -25.56 -32.31 -14.69
C GLU A 452 -25.03 -32.17 -16.11
N LYS A 453 -24.47 -31.01 -16.45
CA LYS A 453 -23.76 -30.78 -17.71
C LYS A 453 -22.24 -30.83 -17.51
N GLY A 454 -21.77 -31.27 -16.33
CA GLY A 454 -20.36 -31.38 -16.00
C GLY A 454 -19.65 -30.05 -15.79
N LYS A 455 -20.39 -28.97 -15.51
CA LYS A 455 -19.80 -27.63 -15.27
C LYS A 455 -19.51 -27.42 -13.79
N LEU A 456 -18.39 -26.77 -13.51
CA LEU A 456 -17.93 -26.49 -12.16
C LEU A 456 -18.59 -25.25 -11.57
N HIS A 457 -18.98 -25.33 -10.30
CA HIS A 457 -19.47 -24.22 -9.50
C HIS A 457 -18.71 -24.17 -8.18
N LEU A 458 -18.17 -23.02 -7.80
CA LEU A 458 -17.49 -22.84 -6.52
C LEU A 458 -18.49 -22.52 -5.40
N ALA A 459 -18.23 -23.09 -4.23
CA ALA A 459 -19.02 -22.92 -3.01
C ALA A 459 -18.19 -22.34 -1.83
N GLY A 460 -16.93 -21.96 -2.05
CA GLY A 460 -16.07 -21.31 -1.05
C GLY A 460 -14.74 -22.04 -0.81
N ARG A 461 -14.14 -21.84 0.36
CA ARG A 461 -12.86 -22.46 0.77
C ARG A 461 -12.97 -23.21 2.09
N THR A 462 -12.16 -24.26 2.22
CA THR A 462 -12.09 -25.11 3.42
C THR A 462 -11.31 -24.46 4.58
N LYS A 463 -10.51 -23.40 4.32
CA LYS A 463 -9.71 -22.67 5.32
C LYS A 463 -9.96 -21.15 5.26
N ASP A 464 -10.10 -20.55 6.44
CA ASP A 464 -10.64 -19.22 6.84
C ASP A 464 -9.98 -17.93 6.26
N ALA A 465 -9.60 -17.89 4.98
CA ALA A 465 -9.15 -16.64 4.35
C ALA A 465 -10.35 -15.73 4.02
N ILE A 466 -10.20 -14.42 4.29
CA ILE A 466 -11.17 -13.38 3.92
C ILE A 466 -10.63 -12.63 2.70
N ILE A 467 -11.38 -12.56 1.60
CA ILE A 467 -10.94 -11.96 0.34
C ILE A 467 -11.74 -10.68 0.08
N VAL A 468 -11.12 -9.52 0.33
CA VAL A 468 -11.73 -8.20 0.11
C VAL A 468 -11.01 -7.50 -1.04
N ASN A 469 -11.73 -7.24 -2.14
CA ASN A 469 -11.22 -6.61 -3.36
C ASN A 469 -9.96 -7.32 -3.92
N GLY A 470 -9.99 -8.65 -3.99
CA GLY A 470 -8.85 -9.47 -4.44
C GLY A 470 -7.67 -9.60 -3.47
N VAL A 471 -7.66 -8.87 -2.35
CA VAL A 471 -6.62 -8.99 -1.30
C VAL A 471 -7.05 -10.05 -0.28
N LYS A 472 -6.14 -10.99 0.00
CA LYS A 472 -6.36 -12.08 0.95
C LYS A 472 -5.91 -11.67 2.35
N TRP A 473 -6.83 -11.69 3.31
CA TRP A 473 -6.60 -11.42 4.72
C TRP A 473 -6.78 -12.69 5.56
N SER A 474 -5.98 -12.82 6.61
CA SER A 474 -6.13 -13.88 7.60
C SER A 474 -7.11 -13.43 8.69
N ALA A 475 -8.21 -14.19 8.89
CA ALA A 475 -9.12 -13.96 10.00
C ALA A 475 -8.39 -13.97 11.37
N THR A 476 -7.38 -14.82 11.53
CA THR A 476 -6.63 -14.97 12.79
C THR A 476 -5.72 -13.76 13.05
N GLU A 477 -5.16 -13.14 12.00
CA GLU A 477 -4.35 -11.92 12.15
C GLU A 477 -5.22 -10.74 12.61
N LEU A 478 -6.45 -10.62 12.06
CA LEU A 478 -7.40 -9.59 12.47
C LEU A 478 -7.83 -9.74 13.92
N GLU A 479 -8.17 -10.96 14.34
CA GLU A 479 -8.51 -11.26 15.72
C GLU A 479 -7.35 -10.92 16.66
N THR A 480 -6.11 -11.30 16.30
CA THR A 480 -4.92 -10.99 17.10
C THR A 480 -4.71 -9.49 17.24
N ALA A 481 -4.86 -8.73 16.15
CA ALA A 481 -4.72 -7.28 16.16
C ALA A 481 -5.78 -6.59 17.05
N ILE A 482 -7.02 -7.07 17.04
CA ILE A 482 -8.09 -6.55 17.92
C ILE A 482 -7.77 -6.83 19.39
N GLU A 483 -7.27 -8.03 19.71
CA GLU A 483 -6.95 -8.43 21.08
C GLU A 483 -5.72 -7.69 21.64
N ASP A 484 -4.68 -7.45 20.82
CA ASP A 484 -3.46 -6.75 21.24
C ASP A 484 -3.69 -5.29 21.65
N GLU A 485 -4.73 -4.65 21.09
CA GLU A 485 -5.10 -3.26 21.38
C GLU A 485 -5.82 -3.08 22.73
N ARG A 486 -6.22 -4.18 23.39
CA ARG A 486 -6.87 -4.17 24.72
C ARG A 486 -8.04 -3.18 24.80
N ILE A 487 -8.88 -3.18 23.76
CA ILE A 487 -10.02 -2.27 23.62
C ILE A 487 -10.93 -2.38 24.86
N PRO A 488 -11.19 -1.28 25.59
CA PRO A 488 -12.15 -1.26 26.69
C PRO A 488 -13.52 -1.72 26.19
N GLY A 489 -14.18 -2.61 26.94
CA GLY A 489 -15.47 -3.17 26.55
C GLY A 489 -15.40 -4.49 25.79
N LEU A 490 -14.21 -5.04 25.49
CA LEU A 490 -14.05 -6.40 24.99
C LEU A 490 -13.77 -7.40 26.13
N VAL A 491 -14.38 -8.59 26.06
CA VAL A 491 -13.91 -9.76 26.81
C VAL A 491 -12.75 -10.39 26.04
N PRO A 492 -11.56 -10.56 26.66
CA PRO A 492 -10.41 -11.17 26.00
C PRO A 492 -10.69 -12.57 25.47
N SER A 493 -10.13 -12.91 24.31
CA SER A 493 -10.26 -14.21 23.64
C SER A 493 -11.70 -14.56 23.22
N PHE A 494 -12.61 -13.57 23.17
CA PHE A 494 -13.98 -13.74 22.68
C PHE A 494 -14.27 -12.91 21.44
N THR A 495 -13.26 -12.68 20.61
CA THR A 495 -13.35 -12.05 19.30
C THR A 495 -13.21 -13.08 18.18
N VAL A 496 -14.01 -12.99 17.13
CA VAL A 496 -13.90 -13.85 15.94
C VAL A 496 -14.20 -13.07 14.68
N CYS A 497 -13.35 -13.24 13.67
CA CYS A 497 -13.46 -12.59 12.36
C CYS A 497 -13.77 -13.65 11.29
N PHE A 498 -14.64 -13.32 10.33
CA PHE A 498 -14.96 -14.23 9.23
C PHE A 498 -15.48 -13.45 8.00
N PRO A 499 -15.41 -14.06 6.79
CA PRO A 499 -15.91 -13.40 5.60
C PRO A 499 -17.43 -13.40 5.61
N THR A 500 -18.01 -12.27 5.22
CA THR A 500 -19.44 -12.12 4.92
C THR A 500 -19.60 -11.45 3.57
N ARG A 501 -20.71 -11.67 2.88
CA ARG A 501 -21.03 -11.00 1.62
C ARG A 501 -22.47 -10.55 1.63
N ALA A 502 -22.70 -9.25 1.47
CA ALA A 502 -24.06 -8.74 1.26
C ALA A 502 -24.60 -9.24 -0.09
N PRO A 503 -25.90 -9.56 -0.21
CA PRO A 503 -26.51 -9.96 -1.48
C PRO A 503 -26.17 -8.96 -2.59
N GLY A 504 -25.66 -9.46 -3.72
CA GLY A 504 -25.26 -8.63 -4.87
C GLY A 504 -23.91 -7.90 -4.75
N SER A 505 -23.17 -8.04 -3.64
CA SER A 505 -21.83 -7.45 -3.49
C SER A 505 -20.79 -8.15 -4.38
N PRO A 506 -19.90 -7.42 -5.09
CA PRO A 506 -18.89 -7.99 -5.98
C PRO A 506 -17.70 -8.63 -5.25
N THR A 507 -17.57 -8.40 -3.94
CA THR A 507 -16.48 -8.90 -3.07
C THR A 507 -17.00 -9.37 -1.72
N GLU A 508 -16.22 -10.16 -0.97
CA GLU A 508 -16.46 -10.38 0.46
C GLU A 508 -16.13 -9.10 1.26
N SER A 509 -16.62 -9.06 2.50
CA SER A 509 -16.38 -8.06 3.52
C SER A 509 -16.09 -8.76 4.85
N ILE A 510 -15.62 -7.98 5.84
CA ILE A 510 -15.21 -8.51 7.15
C ILE A 510 -16.38 -8.38 8.12
N ALA A 511 -16.80 -9.50 8.73
CA ALA A 511 -17.64 -9.49 9.92
C ALA A 511 -16.77 -9.72 11.15
N VAL A 512 -16.99 -8.92 12.19
CA VAL A 512 -16.40 -9.10 13.52
C VAL A 512 -17.51 -9.40 14.51
N VAL A 513 -17.39 -10.52 15.21
CA VAL A 513 -18.25 -10.87 16.34
C VAL A 513 -17.40 -10.85 17.60
N TYR A 514 -17.90 -10.21 18.66
CA TYR A 514 -17.16 -10.08 19.92
C TYR A 514 -18.08 -10.27 21.13
N SER A 515 -17.50 -10.54 22.31
CA SER A 515 -18.27 -10.51 23.57
C SER A 515 -18.06 -9.22 24.33
N PRO A 516 -19.13 -8.49 24.70
CA PRO A 516 -19.02 -7.23 25.42
C PRO A 516 -18.69 -7.44 26.90
N ALA A 517 -17.82 -6.59 27.45
CA ALA A 517 -17.49 -6.53 28.87
C ALA A 517 -18.26 -5.41 29.63
N PHE A 518 -19.19 -4.73 28.95
CA PHE A 518 -20.04 -3.67 29.48
C PHE A 518 -21.49 -4.13 29.70
N SER A 519 -22.24 -3.41 30.54
CA SER A 519 -23.68 -3.65 30.75
C SER A 519 -24.50 -3.24 29.53
N GLN A 520 -25.66 -3.89 29.31
CA GLN A 520 -26.50 -3.60 28.15
C GLN A 520 -26.91 -2.11 28.04
N ASP A 521 -27.10 -1.44 29.18
CA ASP A 521 -27.53 -0.04 29.29
C ASP A 521 -26.39 0.99 29.13
N ASP A 522 -25.13 0.55 29.00
CA ASP A 522 -23.98 1.45 28.82
C ASP A 522 -23.75 1.75 27.33
N HIS A 523 -24.57 2.66 26.79
CA HIS A 523 -24.55 2.96 25.36
C HIS A 523 -23.27 3.71 24.94
N GLY A 524 -22.62 4.42 25.88
CA GLY A 524 -21.36 5.14 25.65
C GLY A 524 -20.20 4.19 25.38
N VAL A 525 -19.93 3.28 26.33
CA VAL A 525 -18.87 2.27 26.18
C VAL A 525 -19.15 1.35 24.98
N ARG A 526 -20.42 1.02 24.71
CA ARG A 526 -20.84 0.28 23.51
C ARG A 526 -20.42 0.99 22.22
N SER A 527 -20.73 2.29 22.10
CA SER A 527 -20.38 3.12 20.94
C SER A 527 -18.86 3.23 20.77
N GLU A 528 -18.12 3.46 21.85
CA GLU A 528 -16.65 3.53 21.85
C GLU A 528 -15.99 2.20 21.45
N THR A 529 -16.49 1.08 21.98
CA THR A 529 -15.99 -0.26 21.65
C THR A 529 -16.13 -0.55 20.16
N ALA A 530 -17.32 -0.31 19.59
CA ALA A 530 -17.58 -0.51 18.17
C ALA A 530 -16.70 0.40 17.29
N LYS A 531 -16.52 1.67 17.69
CA LYS A 531 -15.60 2.61 17.00
C LYS A 531 -14.15 2.09 17.03
N ALA A 532 -13.68 1.60 18.17
CA ALA A 532 -12.33 1.08 18.32
C ALA A 532 -12.09 -0.18 17.46
N ILE A 533 -13.02 -1.15 17.45
CA ILE A 533 -12.93 -2.34 16.59
C ILE A 533 -12.86 -1.93 15.11
N ASN A 534 -13.75 -1.03 14.69
CA ASN A 534 -13.74 -0.49 13.33
C ASN A 534 -12.39 0.13 12.96
N LYS A 535 -11.81 0.90 13.87
CA LYS A 535 -10.51 1.55 13.68
C LYS A 535 -9.38 0.53 13.53
N VAL A 536 -9.30 -0.48 14.40
CA VAL A 536 -8.26 -1.51 14.35
C VAL A 536 -8.34 -2.30 13.04
N VAL A 537 -9.52 -2.77 12.67
CA VAL A 537 -9.71 -3.49 11.41
C VAL A 537 -9.35 -2.61 10.21
N SER A 538 -9.70 -1.33 10.25
CA SER A 538 -9.34 -0.36 9.20
C SER A 538 -7.84 -0.12 9.11
N LEU A 539 -7.11 -0.09 10.22
CA LEU A 539 -5.65 0.08 10.24
C LEU A 539 -4.94 -1.15 9.65
N VAL A 540 -5.43 -2.34 9.96
CA VAL A 540 -4.81 -3.60 9.47
C VAL A 540 -5.11 -3.83 8.00
N THR A 541 -6.35 -3.55 7.56
CA THR A 541 -6.82 -3.96 6.23
C THR A 541 -7.00 -2.83 5.23
N GLY A 542 -6.93 -1.57 5.69
CA GLY A 542 -7.34 -0.40 4.90
C GLY A 542 -8.85 -0.36 4.60
N LYS A 543 -9.67 -1.19 5.25
CA LYS A 543 -11.12 -1.31 5.04
C LYS A 543 -11.87 -1.38 6.38
N LYS A 544 -13.02 -0.72 6.47
CA LYS A 544 -13.93 -0.87 7.62
C LYS A 544 -14.60 -2.26 7.56
N PRO A 545 -14.82 -2.93 8.69
CA PRO A 545 -15.62 -4.14 8.71
C PRO A 545 -17.07 -3.79 8.35
N SER A 546 -17.75 -4.67 7.62
CA SER A 546 -19.15 -4.46 7.23
C SER A 546 -20.11 -4.68 8.39
N ARG A 547 -19.73 -5.50 9.37
CA ARG A 547 -20.55 -5.84 10.54
C ARG A 547 -19.67 -5.96 11.77
N VAL A 548 -20.13 -5.40 12.88
CA VAL A 548 -19.51 -5.51 14.21
C VAL A 548 -20.63 -5.87 15.17
N ILE A 549 -20.64 -7.10 15.69
CA ILE A 549 -21.81 -7.67 16.36
C ILE A 549 -21.42 -8.13 17.78
N PRO A 550 -21.99 -7.54 18.85
CA PRO A 550 -21.79 -8.03 20.20
C PRO A 550 -22.68 -9.25 20.48
N LEU A 551 -22.08 -10.32 21.01
CA LEU A 551 -22.79 -11.53 21.46
C LEU A 551 -22.44 -11.89 22.92
N PRO A 552 -23.41 -12.38 23.71
CA PRO A 552 -23.10 -12.91 25.04
C PRO A 552 -22.19 -14.14 24.93
N GLN A 553 -21.31 -14.35 25.93
CA GLN A 553 -20.38 -15.49 25.94
C GLN A 553 -21.07 -16.85 25.77
N SER A 554 -22.32 -16.98 26.24
CA SER A 554 -23.13 -18.20 26.08
C SER A 554 -23.39 -18.58 24.62
N MET A 555 -23.34 -17.62 23.69
CA MET A 555 -23.49 -17.86 22.25
C MET A 555 -22.14 -18.07 21.54
N LEU A 556 -21.03 -17.82 22.24
CA LEU A 556 -19.66 -17.97 21.76
C LEU A 556 -19.00 -19.22 22.38
N GLU A 557 -19.64 -20.37 22.17
CA GLU A 557 -19.16 -21.65 22.69
C GLU A 557 -17.75 -21.98 22.16
N LYS A 558 -16.79 -22.11 23.09
CA LYS A 558 -15.43 -22.55 22.79
C LYS A 558 -15.37 -24.08 22.70
N SER A 559 -14.62 -24.58 21.72
CA SER A 559 -14.26 -26.00 21.62
C SER A 559 -13.43 -26.47 22.84
N SER A 560 -13.23 -27.79 22.97
CA SER A 560 -12.33 -28.38 23.99
C SER A 560 -10.88 -27.89 23.91
N LEU A 561 -10.50 -27.24 22.81
CA LEU A 561 -9.20 -26.58 22.58
C LEU A 561 -9.26 -25.05 22.73
N GLY A 562 -10.35 -24.49 23.27
CA GLY A 562 -10.48 -23.07 23.60
C GLY A 562 -10.80 -22.14 22.42
N LYS A 563 -11.10 -22.67 21.23
CA LYS A 563 -11.37 -21.87 20.02
C LYS A 563 -12.87 -21.73 19.73
N ILE A 564 -13.28 -20.53 19.31
CA ILE A 564 -14.63 -20.23 18.79
C ILE A 564 -14.72 -20.66 17.32
N SER A 565 -15.84 -21.29 16.92
CA SER A 565 -16.02 -21.78 15.55
C SER A 565 -16.47 -20.66 14.60
N ARG A 566 -15.59 -20.29 13.65
CA ARG A 566 -15.88 -19.31 12.58
C ARG A 566 -17.02 -19.75 11.67
N SER A 567 -17.04 -21.02 11.27
CA SER A 567 -18.10 -21.58 10.43
C SER A 567 -19.46 -21.53 11.12
N LYS A 568 -19.53 -21.83 12.43
CA LYS A 568 -20.78 -21.73 13.20
C LYS A 568 -21.29 -20.29 13.26
N MET A 569 -20.42 -19.31 13.49
CA MET A 569 -20.79 -17.89 13.53
C MET A 569 -21.21 -17.35 12.17
N ARG A 570 -20.49 -17.74 11.11
CA ARG A 570 -20.86 -17.42 9.73
C ARG A 570 -22.23 -17.95 9.37
N SER A 571 -22.49 -19.24 9.62
CA SER A 571 -23.80 -19.84 9.32
C SER A 571 -24.93 -19.24 10.18
N ALA A 572 -24.64 -18.82 11.42
CA ALA A 572 -25.63 -18.12 12.25
C ALA A 572 -25.96 -16.73 11.66
N LEU A 573 -24.96 -15.99 11.19
CA LEU A 573 -25.17 -14.72 10.50
C LEU A 573 -25.98 -14.91 9.20
N GLU A 574 -25.61 -15.90 8.37
CA GLU A 574 -26.27 -16.16 7.08
C GLU A 574 -27.73 -16.62 7.22
N ARG A 575 -28.09 -17.28 8.33
CA ARG A 575 -29.49 -17.62 8.65
C ARG A 575 -30.30 -16.47 9.25
N GLY A 576 -29.66 -15.34 9.56
CA GLY A 576 -30.29 -14.21 10.25
C GLY A 576 -30.41 -14.39 11.77
N ASP A 577 -29.80 -15.42 12.37
CA ASP A 577 -29.88 -15.69 13.81
C ASP A 577 -29.27 -14.55 14.66
N LEU A 578 -28.31 -13.82 14.08
CA LEU A 578 -27.62 -12.70 14.75
C LEU A 578 -28.26 -11.34 14.48
N GLU A 579 -29.18 -11.25 13.51
CA GLU A 579 -29.76 -10.00 13.04
C GLU A 579 -30.51 -9.21 14.14
N PRO A 580 -31.29 -9.84 15.05
CA PRO A 580 -31.94 -9.10 16.13
C PRO A 580 -30.96 -8.42 17.08
N LEU A 581 -29.81 -9.07 17.34
CA LEU A 581 -28.78 -8.55 18.25
C LEU A 581 -27.98 -7.42 17.57
N GLU A 582 -27.68 -7.57 16.29
CA GLU A 582 -27.05 -6.53 15.48
C GLU A 582 -27.95 -5.30 15.35
N GLN A 583 -29.24 -5.47 15.04
CA GLN A 583 -30.19 -4.37 14.91
C GLN A 583 -30.37 -3.62 16.23
N GLU A 584 -30.47 -4.34 17.34
CA GLU A 584 -30.56 -3.71 18.66
C GLU A 584 -29.28 -2.94 19.02
N ASP A 585 -28.10 -3.51 18.75
CA ASP A 585 -26.83 -2.81 18.98
C ASP A 585 -26.73 -1.53 18.16
N LEU A 586 -27.05 -1.59 16.87
CA LEU A 586 -27.08 -0.43 15.98
C LEU A 586 -28.11 0.62 16.43
N ARG A 587 -29.30 0.19 16.86
CA ARG A 587 -30.33 1.10 17.41
C ARG A 587 -29.82 1.84 18.63
N LEU A 588 -29.23 1.14 19.60
CA LEU A 588 -28.73 1.76 20.84
C LEU A 588 -27.55 2.70 20.58
N ILE A 589 -26.63 2.34 19.66
CA ILE A 589 -25.55 3.23 19.21
C ILE A 589 -26.13 4.46 18.50
N GLN A 590 -27.16 4.30 17.67
CA GLN A 590 -27.79 5.39 16.94
C GLN A 590 -28.60 6.31 17.87
N GLU A 591 -29.35 5.77 18.82
CA GLU A 591 -30.08 6.54 19.84
C GLU A 591 -29.13 7.37 20.70
N HIS A 592 -28.01 6.77 21.13
CA HIS A 592 -26.98 7.49 21.85
C HIS A 592 -26.36 8.60 21.00
N ARG A 593 -26.01 8.33 19.74
CA ARG A 593 -25.51 9.36 18.81
C ARG A 593 -26.53 10.45 18.54
N GLN A 594 -27.82 10.13 18.40
CA GLN A 594 -28.88 11.11 18.16
C GLN A 594 -29.16 11.97 19.39
N HIS A 595 -29.10 11.38 20.58
CA HIS A 595 -29.23 12.09 21.84
C HIS A 595 -28.04 13.04 22.09
N GLU A 596 -26.86 12.71 21.57
CA GLU A 596 -25.66 13.55 21.61
C GLU A 596 -25.48 14.45 20.36
N ARG A 597 -26.36 14.35 19.36
CA ARG A 597 -26.22 15.07 18.08
C ARG A 597 -26.52 16.55 18.22
N ARG A 598 -25.64 17.40 17.67
CA ARG A 598 -25.83 18.84 17.54
C ARG A 598 -25.71 19.27 16.08
N GLY A 599 -26.70 20.01 15.56
CA GLY A 599 -26.61 20.62 14.23
C GLY A 599 -25.73 21.86 14.21
N ALA A 600 -25.41 22.38 13.01
CA ALA A 600 -24.74 23.67 12.87
C ALA A 600 -25.68 24.84 13.24
N GLU A 601 -25.35 25.57 14.28
CA GLU A 601 -26.12 26.67 14.85
C GLU A 601 -25.59 28.04 14.40
N THR A 602 -24.27 28.20 14.28
CA THR A 602 -23.64 29.46 13.88
C THR A 602 -23.45 29.59 12.36
N LYS A 603 -23.21 30.81 11.87
CA LYS A 603 -22.92 31.04 10.44
C LYS A 603 -21.62 30.33 10.02
N THR A 604 -20.62 30.34 10.89
CA THR A 604 -19.32 29.72 10.67
C THR A 604 -19.44 28.20 10.70
N GLU A 605 -20.25 27.64 11.61
CA GLU A 605 -20.56 26.19 11.65
C GLU A 605 -21.22 25.73 10.35
N LYS A 606 -22.22 26.47 9.85
CA LYS A 606 -22.88 26.12 8.58
C LYS A 606 -21.91 26.14 7.40
N MET A 607 -20.99 27.09 7.38
CA MET A 607 -19.98 27.20 6.32
C MET A 607 -18.95 26.08 6.39
N VAL A 608 -18.41 25.78 7.58
CA VAL A 608 -17.45 24.69 7.78
C VAL A 608 -18.10 23.34 7.47
N MET A 609 -19.34 23.13 7.92
CA MET A 609 -20.11 21.92 7.64
C MET A 609 -20.38 21.73 6.15
N GLY A 610 -20.81 22.78 5.44
CA GLY A 610 -21.04 22.72 3.99
C GLY A 610 -19.75 22.47 3.19
N THR A 611 -18.64 23.07 3.62
CA THR A 611 -17.32 22.82 3.02
C THR A 611 -16.88 21.36 3.23
N LEU A 612 -17.13 20.82 4.41
CA LEU A 612 -16.83 19.42 4.75
C LEU A 612 -17.72 18.45 3.97
N ALA A 613 -19.01 18.74 3.83
CA ALA A 613 -19.97 17.99 3.02
C ALA A 613 -19.57 17.94 1.54
N GLU A 614 -19.16 19.08 0.97
CA GLU A 614 -18.65 19.17 -0.40
C GLU A 614 -17.38 18.32 -0.58
N LEU A 615 -16.43 18.45 0.35
CA LEU A 615 -15.16 17.73 0.31
C LEU A 615 -15.36 16.20 0.40
N LEU A 616 -16.26 15.75 1.28
CA LEU A 616 -16.52 14.33 1.55
C LEU A 616 -17.63 13.73 0.68
N LYS A 617 -18.27 14.53 -0.18
CA LYS A 617 -19.45 14.14 -1.00
C LYS A 617 -20.55 13.48 -0.17
N THR A 618 -20.77 13.98 1.05
CA THR A 618 -21.74 13.46 2.02
C THR A 618 -22.82 14.51 2.25
N PRO A 619 -24.12 14.16 2.36
CA PRO A 619 -25.17 15.13 2.67
C PRO A 619 -24.88 15.88 3.97
N GLU A 620 -25.14 17.20 4.02
CA GLU A 620 -24.94 18.01 5.23
C GLU A 620 -25.74 17.45 6.42
N GLU A 621 -26.90 16.84 6.14
CA GLU A 621 -27.79 16.23 7.13
C GLU A 621 -27.23 14.94 7.76
N GLU A 622 -26.08 14.44 7.29
CA GLU A 622 -25.37 13.29 7.86
C GLU A 622 -24.14 13.72 8.69
N ILE A 623 -23.78 15.00 8.68
CA ILE A 623 -22.68 15.56 9.46
C ILE A 623 -23.22 16.11 10.79
N ASP A 624 -22.51 15.83 11.87
CA ASP A 624 -22.83 16.29 13.22
C ASP A 624 -21.76 17.29 13.67
N ALA A 625 -22.19 18.37 14.32
CA ALA A 625 -21.29 19.48 14.64
C ALA A 625 -20.21 19.07 15.64
N GLU A 626 -20.50 18.09 16.50
CA GLU A 626 -19.60 17.56 17.55
C GLU A 626 -18.86 16.28 17.11
N THR A 627 -19.16 15.74 15.93
CA THR A 627 -18.45 14.57 15.42
C THR A 627 -17.11 14.98 14.83
N SER A 628 -16.07 14.22 15.16
CA SER A 628 -14.73 14.49 14.66
C SER A 628 -14.67 14.36 13.13
N ILE A 629 -14.09 15.34 12.45
CA ILE A 629 -13.82 15.32 11.01
C ILE A 629 -12.97 14.10 10.61
N PHE A 630 -12.13 13.59 11.51
CA PHE A 630 -11.34 12.37 11.28
C PHE A 630 -12.19 11.10 11.26
N ASP A 631 -13.23 11.05 12.09
CA ASP A 631 -14.19 9.93 12.11
C ASP A 631 -15.01 9.88 10.81
N LEU A 632 -15.16 11.03 10.15
CA LEU A 632 -15.80 11.19 8.84
C LEU A 632 -14.88 10.84 7.66
N GLY A 633 -13.64 10.41 7.92
CA GLY A 633 -12.71 9.96 6.88
C GLY A 633 -11.81 11.06 6.30
N VAL A 634 -11.74 12.23 6.92
CA VAL A 634 -10.78 13.27 6.57
C VAL A 634 -9.36 12.79 6.87
N ASP A 635 -8.49 12.79 5.86
CA ASP A 635 -7.05 12.53 6.01
C ASP A 635 -6.20 13.80 5.88
N SER A 636 -4.87 13.65 5.89
CA SER A 636 -3.92 14.76 5.79
C SER A 636 -4.07 15.60 4.52
N MET A 637 -4.50 15.01 3.39
CA MET A 637 -4.74 15.76 2.16
C MET A 637 -6.08 16.50 2.21
N HIS A 638 -7.11 15.85 2.75
CA HIS A 638 -8.42 16.47 2.98
C HIS A 638 -8.31 17.67 3.93
N LEU A 639 -7.47 17.61 4.96
CA LEU A 639 -7.24 18.73 5.88
C LEU A 639 -6.68 19.98 5.19
N ILE A 640 -5.74 19.82 4.27
CA ILE A 640 -5.12 20.93 3.54
C ILE A 640 -6.14 21.57 2.61
N LEU A 641 -6.92 20.75 1.91
CA LEU A 641 -8.02 21.20 1.05
C LEU A 641 -9.12 21.89 1.87
N LEU A 642 -9.54 21.29 2.99
CA LEU A 642 -10.55 21.84 3.90
C LEU A 642 -10.13 23.21 4.44
N LYS A 643 -8.88 23.34 4.91
CA LYS A 643 -8.32 24.63 5.34
C LYS A 643 -8.40 25.66 4.21
N SER A 644 -7.93 25.31 3.02
CA SER A 644 -7.93 26.22 1.86
C SER A 644 -9.35 26.65 1.47
N MET A 645 -10.31 25.73 1.50
CA MET A 645 -11.70 26.00 1.15
C MET A 645 -12.39 26.89 2.21
N ILE A 646 -12.20 26.59 3.50
CA ILE A 646 -12.73 27.41 4.60
C ILE A 646 -12.14 28.82 4.54
N GLN A 647 -10.83 28.95 4.33
CA GLN A 647 -10.17 30.24 4.26
C GLN A 647 -10.67 31.09 3.08
N LYS A 648 -10.86 30.47 1.92
CA LYS A 648 -11.43 31.13 0.74
C LYS A 648 -12.89 31.53 0.98
N ALA A 649 -13.69 30.66 1.60
CA ALA A 649 -15.09 30.92 1.89
C ALA A 649 -15.29 32.07 2.89
N LEU A 650 -14.37 32.22 3.86
CA LEU A 650 -14.39 33.28 4.85
C LEU A 650 -13.78 34.61 4.38
N SER A 651 -13.08 34.62 3.23
CA SER A 651 -12.29 35.78 2.77
C SER A 651 -11.36 36.32 3.88
N ALA A 652 -10.80 35.42 4.70
CA ALA A 652 -9.99 35.80 5.84
C ALA A 652 -8.60 36.28 5.38
N GLU A 653 -8.23 37.53 5.73
CA GLU A 653 -6.89 38.09 5.50
C GLU A 653 -5.79 37.40 6.33
N MET A 654 -6.19 36.63 7.35
CA MET A 654 -5.31 35.90 8.28
C MET A 654 -5.30 34.40 7.95
N ASP A 655 -4.12 33.77 7.96
CA ASP A 655 -3.97 32.31 7.82
C ASP A 655 -4.71 31.58 8.94
N ILE A 656 -5.62 30.66 8.60
CA ILE A 656 -6.23 29.77 9.59
C ILE A 656 -5.17 28.73 9.94
N PRO A 657 -4.66 28.69 11.18
CA PRO A 657 -3.62 27.73 11.54
C PRO A 657 -4.09 26.31 11.26
N MET A 658 -3.24 25.46 10.66
CA MET A 658 -3.58 24.04 10.46
C MET A 658 -3.90 23.35 11.79
N SER A 659 -3.27 23.83 12.88
CA SER A 659 -3.63 23.46 14.25
C SER A 659 -5.12 23.63 14.51
N THR A 660 -5.77 24.70 14.09
CA THR A 660 -7.21 24.93 14.34
C THR A 660 -8.09 23.78 13.84
N LEU A 661 -7.76 23.14 12.71
CA LEU A 661 -8.53 21.99 12.22
C LEU A 661 -8.08 20.65 12.83
N LEU A 662 -6.87 20.60 13.39
CA LEU A 662 -6.30 19.40 14.05
C LEU A 662 -6.69 19.32 15.54
N THR A 663 -6.74 20.46 16.22
CA THR A 663 -6.88 20.61 17.67
C THR A 663 -8.34 20.60 18.11
N GLU A 664 -9.18 21.16 17.26
CA GLU A 664 -10.61 21.29 17.45
C GLU A 664 -11.29 20.45 16.37
N PRO A 665 -11.27 19.11 16.45
CA PRO A 665 -11.52 18.28 15.28
C PRO A 665 -13.00 18.15 14.95
N THR A 666 -13.88 19.00 15.48
CA THR A 666 -15.33 18.96 15.26
C THR A 666 -15.75 20.25 14.55
N VAL A 667 -16.78 20.21 13.71
CA VAL A 667 -17.26 21.42 13.00
C VAL A 667 -17.52 22.57 13.98
N ALA A 668 -18.16 22.26 15.11
CA ALA A 668 -18.40 23.15 16.24
C ALA A 668 -17.14 23.89 16.69
N ALA A 669 -16.12 23.12 17.02
CA ALA A 669 -14.93 23.61 17.66
C ALA A 669 -14.01 24.33 16.66
N ILE A 670 -13.92 23.83 15.40
CA ILE A 670 -13.26 24.55 14.29
C ILE A 670 -13.90 25.92 14.13
N SER A 671 -15.23 25.97 14.04
CA SER A 671 -15.95 27.22 13.84
C SER A 671 -15.82 28.18 15.01
N SER A 672 -15.90 27.68 16.25
CA SER A 672 -15.68 28.50 17.44
C SER A 672 -14.26 29.08 17.48
N ALA A 673 -13.24 28.28 17.14
CA ALA A 673 -11.86 28.74 17.10
C ALA A 673 -11.62 29.76 15.98
N ILE A 674 -12.24 29.57 14.81
CA ILE A 674 -12.24 30.57 13.73
C ILE A 674 -12.92 31.87 14.18
N ASP A 675 -14.09 31.79 14.82
CA ASP A 675 -14.81 32.98 15.33
C ASP A 675 -14.00 33.70 16.42
N GLY A 676 -13.30 32.96 17.28
CA GLY A 676 -12.36 33.49 18.27
C GLY A 676 -11.16 34.20 17.63
N LEU A 677 -10.58 33.59 16.59
CA LEU A 677 -9.50 34.17 15.79
C LEU A 677 -9.93 35.47 15.11
N LEU A 678 -11.18 35.55 14.63
CA LEU A 678 -11.71 36.73 13.97
C LEU A 678 -12.15 37.84 14.94
N SER A 679 -12.33 37.56 16.23
CA SER A 679 -12.94 38.48 17.20
C SER A 679 -11.99 39.11 18.24
N GLN A 680 -10.76 38.61 18.41
CA GLN A 680 -9.82 39.10 19.43
C GLN A 680 -8.45 39.50 18.87
N PRO A 681 -7.73 40.46 19.50
CA PRO A 681 -6.32 40.67 19.20
C PRO A 681 -5.50 39.43 19.58
N MET A 682 -4.77 38.85 18.62
CA MET A 682 -4.03 37.59 18.80
C MET A 682 -3.00 37.66 19.94
N VAL A 683 -3.20 36.85 20.98
CA VAL A 683 -2.19 36.50 21.98
C VAL A 683 -1.53 35.19 21.55
N TYR A 684 -0.21 35.19 21.35
CA TYR A 684 0.52 34.00 20.94
C TYR A 684 0.40 32.87 21.97
N THR A 685 0.02 31.68 21.50
CA THR A 685 0.00 30.43 22.27
C THR A 685 0.81 29.38 21.52
N PRO A 686 1.87 28.79 22.12
CA PRO A 686 2.70 27.78 21.47
C PRO A 686 2.04 26.41 21.40
N ILE A 687 1.12 26.10 22.32
CA ILE A 687 0.56 24.75 22.46
C ILE A 687 -0.53 24.48 21.42
N VAL A 688 -0.38 23.36 20.73
CA VAL A 688 -1.28 22.82 19.71
C VAL A 688 -1.70 21.40 20.16
N PRO A 689 -2.94 21.18 20.64
CA PRO A 689 -3.46 19.84 20.86
C PRO A 689 -3.44 18.97 19.59
N LEU A 690 -2.80 17.81 19.61
CA LEU A 690 -2.87 16.84 18.50
C LEU A 690 -3.74 15.63 18.84
N GLN A 691 -3.82 15.30 20.12
CA GLN A 691 -4.80 14.37 20.68
C GLN A 691 -5.08 14.85 22.11
N PRO A 692 -6.14 15.64 22.38
CA PRO A 692 -6.36 16.21 23.71
C PRO A 692 -6.96 15.22 24.73
N HIS A 693 -7.40 14.04 24.28
CA HIS A 693 -8.13 13.10 25.11
C HIS A 693 -7.25 11.95 25.65
N GLY A 694 -7.65 11.37 26.77
CA GLY A 694 -6.98 10.24 27.40
C GLY A 694 -6.64 10.47 28.88
N THR A 695 -6.19 9.41 29.55
CA THR A 695 -5.88 9.43 30.99
C THR A 695 -4.38 9.27 31.30
N GLY A 696 -3.56 8.98 30.29
CA GLY A 696 -2.10 8.92 30.46
C GLY A 696 -1.47 10.30 30.71
N THR A 697 -0.25 10.32 31.24
CA THR A 697 0.51 11.58 31.42
C THR A 697 0.66 12.31 30.07
N PRO A 698 0.25 13.60 29.97
CA PRO A 698 0.36 14.37 28.74
C PRO A 698 1.78 14.41 28.18
N LEU A 699 1.91 14.21 26.87
CA LEU A 699 3.16 14.30 26.12
C LEU A 699 3.24 15.64 25.39
N PHE A 700 4.29 16.41 25.66
CA PHE A 700 4.56 17.70 25.02
C PHE A 700 5.72 17.57 24.01
N CYS A 701 5.43 17.70 22.71
CA CYS A 701 6.39 17.58 21.61
C CYS A 701 6.82 18.94 21.07
N ILE A 702 8.11 19.27 21.12
CA ILE A 702 8.63 20.57 20.68
C ILE A 702 9.13 20.50 19.24
N HIS A 703 8.69 21.47 18.41
CA HIS A 703 8.99 21.59 16.98
C HIS A 703 10.49 21.46 16.62
N PRO A 704 10.82 21.00 15.40
CA PRO A 704 12.17 21.07 14.84
C PRO A 704 12.54 22.50 14.39
N GLY A 705 13.69 22.66 13.73
CA GLY A 705 14.20 23.97 13.30
C GLY A 705 13.24 24.80 12.43
N SER A 706 12.32 24.16 11.69
CA SER A 706 11.31 24.86 10.90
C SER A 706 10.33 25.69 11.74
N GLY A 707 10.11 25.34 13.02
CA GLY A 707 9.12 25.99 13.87
C GLY A 707 7.70 25.40 13.79
N ASP A 708 7.47 24.44 12.90
CA ASP A 708 6.15 23.83 12.65
C ASP A 708 5.98 22.46 13.34
N ILE A 709 4.74 22.00 13.49
CA ILE A 709 4.38 20.81 14.28
C ILE A 709 3.90 19.62 13.43
N LEU A 710 3.82 19.79 12.11
CA LEU A 710 3.26 18.77 11.20
C LEU A 710 3.93 17.39 11.32
N VAL A 711 5.22 17.37 11.67
CA VAL A 711 6.00 16.14 11.85
C VAL A 711 5.45 15.23 12.96
N PHE A 712 4.72 15.79 13.93
CA PHE A 712 4.16 15.04 15.06
C PHE A 712 2.74 14.49 14.80
N ILE A 713 2.09 14.84 13.69
CA ILE A 713 0.72 14.38 13.39
C ILE A 713 0.66 12.86 13.30
N ALA A 714 1.60 12.26 12.57
CA ALA A 714 1.65 10.80 12.44
C ALA A 714 1.92 10.14 13.81
N LEU A 715 2.75 10.76 14.67
CA LEU A 715 3.00 10.28 16.03
C LEU A 715 1.73 10.31 16.89
N ALA A 716 0.94 11.38 16.81
CA ALA A 716 -0.30 11.54 17.58
C ALA A 716 -1.31 10.43 17.31
N ALA A 717 -1.41 9.93 16.06
CA ALA A 717 -2.28 8.82 15.71
C ALA A 717 -1.97 7.53 16.51
N HIS A 718 -0.74 7.40 17.03
CA HIS A 718 -0.34 6.28 17.87
C HIS A 718 -0.61 6.50 19.37
N PHE A 719 -1.11 7.65 19.84
CA PHE A 719 -1.40 7.90 21.26
C PHE A 719 -2.90 8.08 21.53
N PRO A 720 -3.77 7.11 21.23
CA PRO A 720 -5.22 7.31 21.31
C PRO A 720 -5.73 7.57 22.74
N THR A 721 -5.01 7.13 23.77
CA THR A 721 -5.43 7.20 25.19
C THR A 721 -4.54 8.10 26.05
N ARG A 722 -3.68 8.90 25.43
CA ARG A 722 -2.77 9.82 26.13
C ARG A 722 -2.84 11.19 25.47
N PRO A 723 -3.06 12.26 26.24
CA PRO A 723 -3.02 13.60 25.69
C PRO A 723 -1.65 13.89 25.04
N LEU A 724 -1.65 14.37 23.80
CA LEU A 724 -0.45 14.77 23.08
C LEU A 724 -0.62 16.21 22.58
N TYR A 725 0.31 17.06 22.98
CA TYR A 725 0.38 18.47 22.62
C TYR A 725 1.68 18.72 21.88
N ALA A 726 1.64 19.45 20.77
CA ALA A 726 2.83 19.93 20.09
C ALA A 726 3.04 21.43 20.36
N LEU A 727 4.30 21.88 20.39
CA LEU A 727 4.64 23.28 20.59
C LEU A 727 5.16 23.86 19.28
N ARG A 728 4.53 24.93 18.79
CA ARG A 728 4.92 25.70 17.58
C ARG A 728 5.67 26.98 17.93
N SER A 729 6.55 27.43 17.03
CA SER A 729 7.29 28.69 17.18
C SER A 729 6.42 29.92 16.90
N ARG A 730 6.87 31.08 17.40
CA ARG A 730 6.48 32.41 16.91
C ARG A 730 7.02 32.64 15.50
N GLY A 731 6.34 33.49 14.75
CA GLY A 731 6.83 34.05 13.47
C GLY A 731 5.96 33.69 12.27
N TYR A 732 5.04 32.74 12.43
CA TYR A 732 4.13 32.33 11.35
C TYR A 732 2.97 33.32 11.15
N ASN A 733 2.67 34.16 12.15
CA ASN A 733 1.64 35.19 12.05
C ASN A 733 2.26 36.59 11.92
N PRO A 734 1.66 37.52 11.15
CA PRO A 734 2.24 38.85 10.89
C PRO A 734 2.60 39.69 12.13
N ASN A 735 1.92 39.47 13.26
CA ASN A 735 2.13 40.22 14.50
C ASN A 735 3.08 39.52 15.50
N GLU A 736 3.60 38.33 15.17
CA GLU A 736 4.50 37.59 16.05
C GLU A 736 5.96 37.97 15.82
N ARG A 737 6.64 38.40 16.89
CA ARG A 737 8.09 38.58 16.85
C ARG A 737 8.80 37.24 17.07
N LEU A 738 9.82 36.98 16.27
CA LEU A 738 10.71 35.83 16.45
C LEU A 738 11.38 35.89 17.83
N PHE A 739 11.71 34.72 18.39
CA PHE A 739 12.39 34.62 19.67
C PHE A 739 13.80 35.22 19.60
N SER A 740 14.23 35.84 20.69
CA SER A 740 15.54 36.49 20.81
C SER A 740 16.63 35.60 21.41
N SER A 741 16.25 34.49 22.05
CA SER A 741 17.18 33.52 22.65
C SER A 741 16.50 32.18 22.94
N ILE A 742 17.31 31.13 23.14
CA ILE A 742 16.85 29.81 23.59
C ILE A 742 16.18 29.87 24.96
N ASP A 743 16.71 30.69 25.88
CA ASP A 743 16.14 30.87 27.23
C ASP A 743 14.74 31.49 27.19
N GLU A 744 14.52 32.47 26.29
CA GLU A 744 13.19 33.07 26.08
C GLU A 744 12.19 32.02 25.56
N THR A 745 12.62 31.20 24.59
CA THR A 745 11.80 30.11 24.06
C THR A 745 11.46 29.09 25.14
N ALA A 746 12.45 28.57 25.86
CA ALA A 746 12.27 27.56 26.89
C ALA A 746 11.38 28.07 28.04
N SER A 747 11.59 29.31 28.51
CA SER A 747 10.75 29.92 29.56
C SER A 747 9.30 30.11 29.10
N THR A 748 9.11 30.52 27.84
CA THR A 748 7.79 30.67 27.23
C THR A 748 7.07 29.32 27.15
N TYR A 749 7.77 28.27 26.69
CA TYR A 749 7.20 26.93 26.54
C TYR A 749 6.88 26.29 27.89
N ALA A 750 7.79 26.36 28.85
CA ALA A 750 7.54 25.85 30.20
C ALA A 750 6.34 26.53 30.86
N ARG A 751 6.18 27.85 30.71
CA ARG A 751 5.01 28.58 31.24
C ARG A 751 3.71 28.03 30.66
N HIS A 752 3.61 27.90 29.34
CA HIS A 752 2.39 27.39 28.70
C HIS A 752 2.13 25.90 29.00
N ILE A 753 3.18 25.08 29.11
CA ILE A 753 3.04 23.68 29.54
C ILE A 753 2.38 23.62 30.92
N ARG A 754 2.77 24.52 31.83
CA ARG A 754 2.18 24.60 33.18
C ARG A 754 0.76 25.16 33.22
N GLU A 755 0.36 25.96 32.23
CA GLU A 755 -1.03 26.40 32.10
C GLU A 755 -1.96 25.22 31.75
N ILE A 756 -1.47 24.25 30.95
CA ILE A 756 -2.22 23.04 30.59
C ILE A 756 -2.16 21.98 31.69
N GLN A 757 -0.97 21.70 32.21
CA GLN A 757 -0.75 20.73 33.27
C GLN A 757 -0.02 21.44 34.43
N PRO A 758 -0.72 21.88 35.48
CA PRO A 758 -0.11 22.68 36.55
C PRO A 758 0.94 21.95 37.40
N VAL A 759 0.87 20.62 37.47
CA VAL A 759 1.73 19.75 38.29
C VAL A 759 2.20 18.53 37.50
N GLY A 760 3.47 18.15 37.68
CA GLY A 760 4.06 16.93 37.11
C GLY A 760 3.46 15.61 37.63
N PRO A 761 3.92 14.45 37.14
CA PRO A 761 5.08 14.28 36.27
C PRO A 761 4.85 14.79 34.84
N TYR A 762 5.85 15.44 34.26
CA TYR A 762 5.83 15.87 32.86
C TYR A 762 6.51 14.87 31.93
N ALA A 763 5.95 14.71 30.73
CA ALA A 763 6.62 14.05 29.60
C ALA A 763 6.85 15.07 28.48
N VAL A 764 8.11 15.39 28.20
CA VAL A 764 8.50 16.38 27.19
C VAL A 764 9.46 15.73 26.19
N ALA A 765 9.24 15.95 24.90
CA ALA A 765 10.07 15.42 23.83
C ALA A 765 10.37 16.52 22.83
N GLY A 766 11.56 16.48 22.24
CA GLY A 766 11.99 17.42 21.24
C GLY A 766 12.57 16.69 20.03
N TYR A 767 12.30 17.19 18.83
CA TYR A 767 12.83 16.60 17.61
C TYR A 767 13.76 17.55 16.86
N SER A 768 14.91 17.04 16.42
CA SER A 768 15.98 17.87 15.85
C SER A 768 16.34 18.98 16.84
N LEU A 769 16.42 20.24 16.42
CA LEU A 769 16.56 21.42 17.30
C LEU A 769 15.64 21.38 18.53
N GLY A 770 14.43 20.85 18.38
CA GLY A 770 13.47 20.69 19.49
C GLY A 770 14.07 19.93 20.67
N SER A 771 15.05 19.05 20.46
CA SER A 771 15.76 18.33 21.53
C SER A 771 16.52 19.28 22.47
N THR A 772 17.18 20.29 21.91
CA THR A 772 17.84 21.36 22.69
C THR A 772 16.81 22.15 23.49
N LEU A 773 15.68 22.49 22.86
CA LEU A 773 14.59 23.21 23.53
C LEU A 773 13.93 22.35 24.62
N ALA A 774 13.73 21.06 24.40
CA ALA A 774 13.17 20.12 25.38
C ALA A 774 14.08 20.02 26.60
N TYR A 775 15.39 19.87 26.39
CA TYR A 775 16.37 19.88 27.47
C TYR A 775 16.26 21.15 28.34
N GLU A 776 16.22 22.33 27.72
CA GLU A 776 16.10 23.60 28.46
C GLU A 776 14.72 23.77 29.13
N VAL A 777 13.63 23.34 28.50
CA VAL A 777 12.29 23.31 29.12
C VAL A 777 12.27 22.39 30.33
N GLY A 778 12.87 21.20 30.24
CA GLY A 778 13.01 20.26 31.35
C GLY A 778 13.73 20.88 32.54
N LYS A 779 14.86 21.56 32.29
CA LYS A 779 15.59 22.32 33.33
C LYS A 779 14.72 23.39 33.99
N VAL A 780 13.97 24.16 33.21
CA VAL A 780 13.09 25.21 33.74
C VAL A 780 12.00 24.60 34.62
N LEU A 781 11.39 23.48 34.21
CA LEU A 781 10.38 22.77 35.00
C LEU A 781 10.95 22.20 36.30
N GLU A 782 12.10 21.53 36.25
CA GLU A 782 12.77 20.99 37.44
C GLU A 782 13.19 22.09 38.42
N ALA A 783 13.71 23.21 37.93
CA ALA A 783 14.05 24.38 38.75
C ALA A 783 12.82 25.00 39.45
N GLN A 784 11.62 24.78 38.90
CA GLN A 784 10.34 25.16 39.51
C GLN A 784 9.78 24.08 40.47
N GLY A 785 10.60 23.09 40.83
CA GLY A 785 10.25 22.02 41.77
C GLY A 785 9.30 20.97 41.19
N GLN A 786 9.21 20.87 39.86
CA GLN A 786 8.36 19.88 39.19
C GLN A 786 9.10 18.58 38.90
N ASP A 787 8.36 17.48 38.89
CA ASP A 787 8.86 16.19 38.42
C ASP A 787 8.76 16.10 36.89
N VAL A 788 9.85 15.75 36.22
CA VAL A 788 9.92 15.51 34.77
C VAL A 788 10.24 14.04 34.56
N GLY A 789 9.19 13.21 34.53
CA GLY A 789 9.32 11.76 34.47
C GLY A 789 9.89 11.24 33.15
N PHE A 790 9.72 11.99 32.05
CA PHE A 790 10.27 11.61 30.75
C PHE A 790 10.72 12.85 29.98
N LEU A 791 11.99 12.88 29.61
CA LEU A 791 12.56 13.92 28.76
C LEU A 791 13.27 13.28 27.58
N ALA A 792 12.86 13.61 26.35
CA ALA A 792 13.38 12.96 25.16
C ALA A 792 14.06 13.91 24.16
N SER A 793 15.23 13.48 23.69
CA SER A 793 15.95 14.04 22.54
C SER A 793 15.74 13.11 21.35
N ILE A 794 15.10 13.59 20.29
CA ILE A 794 14.87 12.82 19.07
C ILE A 794 15.89 13.32 18.03
N ASP A 795 16.98 12.55 17.95
CA ASP A 795 18.05 12.60 16.96
C ASP A 795 18.73 13.96 16.77
N TYR A 796 19.18 14.60 17.86
CA TYR A 796 19.99 15.82 17.78
C TYR A 796 21.05 15.89 18.89
N PRO A 797 22.32 16.20 18.60
CA PRO A 797 23.39 16.20 19.59
C PRO A 797 23.30 17.41 20.55
N PRO A 798 23.90 17.33 21.75
CA PRO A 798 23.86 18.44 22.71
C PRO A 798 24.76 19.62 22.28
N HIS A 799 25.95 19.33 21.74
CA HIS A 799 26.88 20.35 21.25
C HIS A 799 26.64 20.61 19.76
N ILE A 800 25.99 21.73 19.46
CA ILE A 800 25.51 22.08 18.10
C ILE A 800 26.15 23.32 17.50
N ALA A 801 26.74 24.18 18.34
CA ALA A 801 27.29 25.46 17.92
C ALA A 801 28.30 25.31 16.76
N HIS A 802 29.16 24.29 16.79
CA HIS A 802 30.16 24.08 15.72
C HIS A 802 29.54 23.60 14.40
N TYR A 803 28.39 22.92 14.42
CA TYR A 803 27.70 22.52 13.19
C TYR A 803 27.00 23.72 12.53
N VAL A 804 26.39 24.60 13.33
CA VAL A 804 25.57 25.70 12.80
C VAL A 804 26.36 26.97 12.44
N ARG A 805 27.56 27.16 13.01
CA ARG A 805 28.44 28.31 12.70
C ARG A 805 28.92 28.34 11.25
N ALA A 806 29.00 27.16 10.62
CA ALA A 806 29.45 27.03 9.23
C ALA A 806 28.33 27.24 8.21
N LEU A 807 27.08 27.37 8.65
CA LEU A 807 25.90 27.46 7.79
C LEU A 807 25.45 28.92 7.66
N GLY A 808 25.18 29.34 6.42
CA GLY A 808 24.46 30.57 6.13
C GLY A 808 22.98 30.32 5.85
N TRP A 809 22.23 31.40 5.61
CA TRP A 809 20.80 31.34 5.31
C TRP A 809 20.46 30.42 4.12
N VAL A 810 21.29 30.39 3.09
CA VAL A 810 21.10 29.49 1.92
C VAL A 810 21.21 28.01 2.32
N ASP A 811 22.13 27.68 3.22
CA ASP A 811 22.27 26.30 3.70
C ASP A 811 21.06 25.89 4.55
N VAL A 812 20.50 26.82 5.33
CA VAL A 812 19.24 26.62 6.06
C VAL A 812 18.07 26.40 5.10
N LEU A 813 17.94 27.24 4.07
CA LEU A 813 16.92 27.06 3.02
C LEU A 813 16.99 25.67 2.39
N LEU A 814 18.20 25.23 2.03
CA LEU A 814 18.43 23.91 1.44
C LEU A 814 18.08 22.77 2.39
N HIS A 815 18.46 22.85 3.66
CA HIS A 815 18.07 21.87 4.66
C HIS A 815 16.56 21.83 4.89
N ILE A 816 15.87 22.97 4.88
CA ILE A 816 14.40 23.03 4.97
C ILE A 816 13.75 22.39 3.74
N ALA A 817 14.25 22.71 2.54
CA ALA A 817 13.72 22.12 1.30
C ALA A 817 13.90 20.59 1.29
N PHE A 818 15.06 20.09 1.71
CA PHE A 818 15.32 18.66 1.87
C PHE A 818 14.40 18.03 2.92
N PHE A 819 14.25 18.68 4.08
CA PHE A 819 13.41 18.20 5.17
C PHE A 819 11.93 18.13 4.79
N LEU A 820 11.45 19.07 3.98
CA LEU A 820 10.08 19.08 3.44
C LEU A 820 9.89 18.11 2.26
N GLU A 821 10.94 17.40 1.85
CA GLU A 821 10.99 16.51 0.70
C GLU A 821 10.72 17.23 -0.62
N LEU A 822 11.05 18.52 -0.70
CA LEU A 822 11.00 19.30 -1.93
C LEU A 822 12.17 18.94 -2.86
N ILE A 823 13.32 18.59 -2.28
CA ILE A 823 14.53 18.15 -2.99
C ILE A 823 15.14 16.95 -2.27
N ASP A 824 15.96 16.16 -2.97
CA ASP A 824 16.74 15.07 -2.39
C ASP A 824 18.15 15.51 -1.96
N GLU A 825 18.89 14.61 -1.30
CA GLU A 825 20.23 14.89 -0.76
C GLU A 825 21.26 15.21 -1.87
N GLU A 826 21.14 14.55 -3.03
CA GLU A 826 22.03 14.77 -4.18
C GLU A 826 21.80 16.15 -4.81
N THR A 827 20.54 16.54 -4.96
CA THR A 827 20.14 17.86 -5.45
C THR A 827 20.56 18.94 -4.46
N MET A 828 20.36 18.72 -3.16
CA MET A 828 20.81 19.64 -2.12
C MET A 828 22.32 19.89 -2.19
N ALA A 829 23.12 18.82 -2.31
CA ALA A 829 24.57 18.90 -2.37
C ALA A 829 25.07 19.59 -3.65
N SER A 830 24.45 19.29 -4.80
CA SER A 830 24.85 19.85 -6.10
C SER A 830 24.42 21.31 -6.29
N ALA A 831 23.28 21.72 -5.71
CA ALA A 831 22.77 23.08 -5.83
C ALA A 831 23.48 24.08 -4.90
N ALA A 832 24.00 23.63 -3.76
CA ALA A 832 24.58 24.50 -2.72
C ALA A 832 25.67 25.49 -3.22
N PRO A 833 26.69 25.07 -4.00
CA PRO A 833 27.75 25.99 -4.45
C PRO A 833 27.22 27.15 -5.30
N ARG A 834 26.21 26.88 -6.14
CA ARG A 834 25.59 27.88 -7.02
C ARG A 834 24.70 28.82 -6.23
N LEU A 835 23.85 28.27 -5.36
CA LEU A 835 22.87 29.04 -4.58
C LEU A 835 23.54 30.02 -3.61
N ARG A 836 24.71 29.68 -3.05
CA ARG A 836 25.45 30.57 -2.14
C ARG A 836 25.92 31.88 -2.81
N ALA A 837 25.98 31.92 -4.15
CA ALA A 837 26.33 33.12 -4.91
C ALA A 837 25.11 33.98 -5.28
N LEU A 838 23.89 33.52 -5.01
CA LEU A 838 22.65 34.22 -5.33
C LEU A 838 22.16 35.07 -4.15
N ASP A 839 21.33 36.08 -4.43
CA ASP A 839 20.56 36.76 -3.40
C ASP A 839 19.38 35.88 -2.91
N ARG A 840 18.71 36.32 -1.83
CA ARG A 840 17.65 35.53 -1.19
C ARG A 840 16.47 35.22 -2.11
N ALA A 841 16.00 36.20 -2.87
CA ALA A 841 14.86 36.03 -3.76
C ALA A 841 15.21 35.05 -4.88
N ALA A 842 16.36 35.26 -5.54
CA ALA A 842 16.84 34.37 -6.59
C ALA A 842 17.11 32.94 -6.07
N ALA A 843 17.57 32.79 -4.83
CA ALA A 843 17.75 31.48 -4.20
C ALA A 843 16.42 30.76 -3.96
N LEU A 844 15.38 31.45 -3.45
CA LEU A 844 14.06 30.86 -3.24
C LEU A 844 13.41 30.42 -4.56
N SER A 845 13.40 31.31 -5.57
CA SER A 845 12.85 30.98 -6.87
C SER A 845 13.59 29.80 -7.51
N HIS A 846 14.91 29.72 -7.33
CA HIS A 846 15.70 28.60 -7.86
C HIS A 846 15.39 27.29 -7.15
N VAL A 847 15.29 27.28 -5.81
CA VAL A 847 14.92 26.09 -5.04
C VAL A 847 13.53 25.58 -5.43
N LEU A 848 12.55 26.47 -5.62
CA LEU A 848 11.22 26.08 -6.09
C LEU A 848 11.21 25.55 -7.53
N ALA A 849 12.09 26.06 -8.39
CA ALA A 849 12.20 25.59 -9.77
C ALA A 849 12.78 24.17 -9.89
N ILE A 850 13.64 23.78 -8.95
CA ILE A 850 14.23 22.42 -8.90
C ILE A 850 13.49 21.48 -7.94
N ALA A 851 12.45 21.98 -7.25
CA ALA A 851 11.67 21.21 -6.31
C ALA A 851 10.70 20.24 -7.00
N ASP A 852 10.31 19.19 -6.29
CA ASP A 852 9.15 18.38 -6.62
C ASP A 852 7.89 19.26 -6.59
N GLY A 853 7.35 19.54 -7.77
CA GLY A 853 6.19 20.42 -7.95
C GLY A 853 4.90 19.84 -7.37
N ASP A 854 4.72 18.52 -7.35
CA ASP A 854 3.57 17.88 -6.71
C ASP A 854 3.66 18.01 -5.19
N ARG A 855 4.85 17.81 -4.64
CA ARG A 855 5.08 17.99 -3.20
C ARG A 855 4.91 19.44 -2.77
N ALA A 856 5.45 20.40 -3.52
CA ALA A 856 5.28 21.82 -3.24
C ALA A 856 3.80 22.24 -3.26
N ARG A 857 3.03 21.77 -4.26
CA ARG A 857 1.56 21.97 -4.31
C ARG A 857 0.85 21.30 -3.15
N ALA A 858 1.20 20.06 -2.83
CA ALA A 858 0.60 19.31 -1.73
C ALA A 858 0.81 19.98 -0.37
N LEU A 859 1.97 20.59 -0.15
CA LEU A 859 2.28 21.33 1.07
C LEU A 859 1.80 22.80 1.03
N ALA A 860 1.27 23.26 -0.10
CA ALA A 860 0.96 24.66 -0.38
C ALA A 860 2.15 25.59 -0.06
N VAL A 861 3.33 25.21 -0.54
CA VAL A 861 4.58 25.98 -0.38
C VAL A 861 4.85 26.78 -1.63
N ASP A 862 4.76 28.10 -1.51
CA ASP A 862 5.18 29.08 -2.50
C ASP A 862 6.43 29.83 -2.03
N GLU A 863 6.89 30.82 -2.81
CA GLU A 863 8.11 31.57 -2.51
C GLU A 863 8.02 32.31 -1.17
N ALA A 864 6.86 32.90 -0.87
CA ALA A 864 6.62 33.63 0.36
C ALA A 864 6.66 32.69 1.58
N ARG A 865 5.98 31.55 1.49
CA ARG A 865 5.93 30.58 2.59
C ARG A 865 7.26 29.88 2.82
N LEU A 866 7.99 29.53 1.75
CA LEU A 866 9.32 28.94 1.88
C LEU A 866 10.31 29.94 2.50
N GLY A 867 10.23 31.22 2.10
CA GLY A 867 11.00 32.30 2.70
C GLY A 867 10.73 32.46 4.19
N LEU A 868 9.45 32.47 4.58
CA LEU A 868 9.02 32.58 5.98
C LEU A 868 9.57 31.45 6.86
N ILE A 869 9.42 30.19 6.42
CA ILE A 869 9.92 29.03 7.17
C ILE A 869 11.44 29.09 7.29
N SER A 870 12.13 29.50 6.22
CA SER A 870 13.60 29.63 6.20
C SER A 870 14.09 30.72 7.15
N ASP A 871 13.37 31.85 7.26
CA ASP A 871 13.70 32.92 8.21
C ASP A 871 13.48 32.53 9.67
N ILE A 872 12.43 31.74 9.97
CA ILE A 872 12.22 31.17 11.31
C ILE A 872 13.36 30.21 11.66
N ALA A 873 13.72 29.32 10.73
CA ALA A 873 14.81 28.38 10.92
C ALA A 873 16.18 29.07 11.08
N GLU A 874 16.43 30.13 10.31
CA GLU A 874 17.64 30.94 10.44
C GLU A 874 17.70 31.64 11.81
N ASN A 875 16.59 32.16 12.32
CA ASN A 875 16.55 32.77 13.66
C ASN A 875 17.01 31.78 14.73
N PHE A 876 16.52 30.54 14.69
CA PHE A 876 16.99 29.52 15.61
C PHE A 876 18.44 29.14 15.38
N ARG A 877 18.91 29.03 14.14
CA ARG A 877 20.33 28.79 13.82
C ARG A 877 21.23 29.85 14.48
N VAL A 878 20.86 31.13 14.37
CA VAL A 878 21.58 32.26 15.00
C VAL A 878 21.56 32.15 16.52
N ASN A 879 20.40 31.80 17.11
CA ASN A 879 20.27 31.66 18.56
C ASN A 879 21.12 30.50 19.11
N VAL A 880 21.27 29.40 18.37
CA VAL A 880 22.10 28.26 18.79
C VAL A 880 23.58 28.37 18.44
N GLU A 881 23.98 29.34 17.61
CA GLU A 881 25.38 29.58 17.25
C GLU A 881 26.29 29.84 18.47
N ARG A 882 25.69 30.39 19.53
CA ARG A 882 26.34 30.71 20.81
C ARG A 882 25.88 29.83 21.96
N TYR A 883 25.02 28.84 21.69
CA TYR A 883 24.49 27.95 22.69
C TYR A 883 25.49 26.83 23.00
N GLU A 884 25.84 26.69 24.27
CA GLU A 884 26.51 25.50 24.79
C GLU A 884 25.65 24.93 25.92
N PRO A 885 25.35 23.63 25.89
CA PRO A 885 24.54 22.99 26.92
C PRO A 885 25.25 23.06 28.27
N ALA A 886 24.48 23.40 29.31
CA ALA A 886 24.96 23.48 30.68
C ALA A 886 23.88 23.01 31.67
N GLY A 887 24.30 22.63 32.88
CA GLY A 887 23.42 22.06 33.90
C GLY A 887 23.17 20.56 33.69
N THR A 888 22.17 20.02 34.38
CA THR A 888 21.73 18.63 34.21
C THR A 888 20.22 18.52 34.39
N VAL A 889 19.63 17.46 33.86
CA VAL A 889 18.24 17.02 34.10
C VAL A 889 18.22 15.65 34.80
N GLU A 890 17.09 15.26 35.38
CA GLU A 890 16.99 14.01 36.14
C GLU A 890 17.21 12.79 35.25
N CYS A 891 16.57 12.77 34.08
CA CYS A 891 16.68 11.69 33.11
C CYS A 891 16.61 12.21 31.68
N LEU A 892 17.15 11.42 30.74
CA LEU A 892 17.04 11.69 29.32
C LEU A 892 16.92 10.39 28.53
N ASP A 893 16.10 10.40 27.50
CA ASP A 893 15.93 9.33 26.53
C ASP A 893 16.27 9.85 25.13
N VAL A 894 17.30 9.30 24.51
CA VAL A 894 17.83 9.74 23.22
C VAL A 894 17.45 8.74 22.14
N PHE A 895 16.70 9.18 21.15
CA PHE A 895 16.28 8.38 20.01
C PHE A 895 17.25 8.61 18.85
N VAL A 896 17.87 7.53 18.38
CA VAL A 896 19.02 7.55 17.47
C VAL A 896 18.56 7.09 16.08
N ALA A 897 18.59 7.98 15.10
CA ALA A 897 18.32 7.67 13.70
C ALA A 897 19.63 7.39 12.93
N GLU A 898 19.50 7.07 11.64
CA GLU A 898 20.66 7.02 10.75
C GLU A 898 21.18 8.44 10.49
N PRO A 899 22.47 8.72 10.75
CA PRO A 899 23.02 10.05 10.58
C PRO A 899 23.09 10.42 9.10
N PRO A 900 22.88 11.69 8.74
CA PRO A 900 23.27 12.16 7.42
C PRO A 900 24.79 12.11 7.27
N THR A 901 25.26 11.84 6.06
CA THR A 901 26.68 11.60 5.75
C THR A 901 27.61 12.77 6.13
N TYR A 902 27.08 13.99 6.17
CA TYR A 902 27.81 15.20 6.57
C TYR A 902 27.96 15.36 8.10
N ALA A 903 27.14 14.69 8.92
CA ALA A 903 27.10 14.88 10.37
C ALA A 903 27.94 13.86 11.15
N ALA A 904 28.05 12.63 10.65
CA ALA A 904 28.85 11.57 11.26
C ALA A 904 29.44 10.63 10.22
N ARG A 905 30.56 9.98 10.59
CA ARG A 905 31.24 9.01 9.71
C ARG A 905 30.43 7.73 9.50
N ASP A 906 29.80 7.27 10.56
CA ASP A 906 28.96 6.08 10.59
C ASP A 906 27.98 6.19 11.78
N ARG A 907 27.05 5.23 11.85
CA ARG A 907 26.03 5.18 12.92
C ARG A 907 26.66 5.05 14.31
N ARG A 908 27.82 4.42 14.42
CA ARG A 908 28.52 4.25 15.70
C ARG A 908 29.08 5.58 16.18
N ASP A 909 29.71 6.36 15.31
CA ASP A 909 30.20 7.72 15.62
C ASP A 909 29.04 8.64 16.03
N TRP A 910 27.90 8.55 15.32
CA TRP A 910 26.69 9.30 15.67
C TRP A 910 26.18 8.96 17.07
N ARG A 911 26.02 7.66 17.35
CA ARG A 911 25.52 7.17 18.64
C ARG A 911 26.49 7.43 19.78
N GLU A 912 27.77 7.09 19.64
CA GLU A 912 28.75 7.10 20.73
C GLU A 912 29.36 8.48 20.97
N ASN A 913 29.72 9.21 19.91
CA ASN A 913 30.54 10.42 20.03
C ASN A 913 29.73 11.71 19.88
N LYS A 914 28.59 11.68 19.18
CA LYS A 914 27.72 12.84 18.99
C LYS A 914 26.56 12.81 19.97
N LEU A 915 25.55 11.98 19.72
CA LEU A 915 24.38 11.85 20.59
C LEU A 915 24.77 11.33 21.99
N GLY A 916 25.76 10.44 22.08
CA GLY A 916 26.27 9.87 23.33
C GLY A 916 26.69 10.91 24.38
N ARG A 917 27.04 12.13 23.94
CA ARG A 917 27.38 13.26 24.81
C ARG A 917 26.22 13.73 25.68
N TRP A 918 24.99 13.36 25.37
CA TRP A 918 23.84 13.64 26.24
C TRP A 918 23.97 12.98 27.62
N ALA A 919 24.77 11.92 27.76
CA ALA A 919 25.05 11.29 29.05
C ALA A 919 25.67 12.27 30.06
N ASP A 920 26.44 13.26 29.59
CA ASP A 920 27.08 14.27 30.44
C ASP A 920 26.07 15.25 31.09
N PHE A 921 24.82 15.23 30.64
CA PHE A 921 23.76 16.18 31.05
C PHE A 921 22.58 15.51 31.79
N ALA A 922 22.67 14.22 32.12
CA ALA A 922 21.65 13.50 32.90
C ALA A 922 22.20 13.06 34.27
N ARG A 923 21.41 13.23 35.35
CA ARG A 923 21.83 12.86 36.72
C ARG A 923 21.76 11.37 37.03
N ARG A 924 20.81 10.64 36.43
CA ARG A 924 20.73 9.17 36.51
C ARG A 924 21.45 8.53 35.33
N ASP A 925 20.70 7.92 34.40
CA ASP A 925 21.20 7.34 33.16
C ASP A 925 20.45 7.92 31.97
N ALA A 926 21.22 8.32 30.95
CA ALA A 926 20.71 8.62 29.62
C ALA A 926 20.53 7.31 28.84
N ALA A 927 19.29 7.02 28.44
CA ALA A 927 18.98 5.83 27.65
C ALA A 927 19.05 6.14 26.16
N PHE A 928 19.60 5.23 25.36
CA PHE A 928 19.73 5.39 23.91
C PHE A 928 18.89 4.33 23.21
N HIS A 929 18.02 4.76 22.29
CA HIS A 929 17.07 3.89 21.60
C HIS A 929 17.28 3.99 20.09
N GLU A 930 17.74 2.91 19.49
CA GLU A 930 17.90 2.83 18.03
C GLU A 930 16.56 2.91 17.34
N CYS A 931 16.44 3.77 16.34
CA CYS A 931 15.23 4.00 15.56
C CYS A 931 15.48 3.75 14.07
N PRO A 932 14.44 3.37 13.30
CA PRO A 932 14.52 3.25 11.86
C PRO A 932 14.49 4.62 11.16
N GLY A 933 15.04 4.67 9.95
CA GLY A 933 15.04 5.85 9.09
C GLY A 933 16.20 6.81 9.34
N ILE A 934 16.38 7.74 8.39
CA ILE A 934 17.32 8.85 8.51
C ILE A 934 16.71 10.00 9.32
N HIS A 935 17.56 10.90 9.82
CA HIS A 935 17.14 12.11 10.57
C HIS A 935 15.90 12.77 9.98
N ALA A 936 15.89 13.11 8.69
CA ALA A 936 14.80 13.84 8.05
C ALA A 936 13.47 13.07 7.94
N LYS A 937 13.50 11.73 8.00
CA LYS A 937 12.35 10.87 7.67
C LYS A 937 11.91 9.94 8.80
N MET A 938 12.62 9.89 9.93
CA MET A 938 12.34 8.94 11.02
C MET A 938 10.92 9.06 11.61
N LEU A 939 10.27 10.23 11.47
CA LEU A 939 8.89 10.48 11.88
C LEU A 939 7.87 10.43 10.73
N ASN A 940 8.28 10.03 9.53
CA ASN A 940 7.36 9.84 8.40
C ASN A 940 6.54 8.55 8.56
N ARG A 941 5.43 8.45 7.82
CA ARG A 941 4.49 7.29 7.86
C ARG A 941 5.20 5.95 7.69
N GLU A 942 6.27 5.87 6.90
CA GLU A 942 7.06 4.65 6.68
C GLU A 942 7.67 4.08 7.96
N HIS A 943 8.17 4.94 8.85
CA HIS A 943 8.91 4.54 10.06
C HIS A 943 8.10 4.72 11.35
N MET A 944 6.96 5.42 11.27
CA MET A 944 6.22 5.88 12.44
C MET A 944 5.74 4.75 13.36
N ALA A 945 5.25 3.62 12.82
CA ALA A 945 4.75 2.52 13.65
C ALA A 945 5.86 1.93 14.55
N GLU A 946 7.04 1.72 13.99
CA GLU A 946 8.19 1.19 14.71
C GLU A 946 8.79 2.25 15.66
N PHE A 947 8.93 3.50 15.21
CA PHE A 947 9.34 4.61 16.08
C PHE A 947 8.41 4.74 17.30
N ALA A 948 7.09 4.77 17.08
CA ALA A 948 6.10 4.90 18.15
C ALA A 948 6.14 3.72 19.12
N LYS A 949 6.42 2.50 18.64
CA LYS A 949 6.63 1.33 19.50
C LYS A 949 7.82 1.51 20.44
N ILE A 950 8.97 1.94 19.90
CA ILE A 950 10.21 2.17 20.65
C ILE A 950 10.01 3.32 21.65
N PHE A 951 9.41 4.41 21.19
CA PHE A 951 9.11 5.59 21.98
C PHE A 951 8.18 5.28 23.16
N LYS A 952 7.06 4.58 22.92
CA LYS A 952 6.16 4.12 23.99
C LYS A 952 6.87 3.18 24.98
N ALA A 953 7.74 2.29 24.49
CA ALA A 953 8.50 1.39 25.37
C ALA A 953 9.49 2.15 26.27
N ALA A 954 10.08 3.25 25.79
CA ALA A 954 10.90 4.14 26.60
C ALA A 954 10.07 4.87 27.66
N MET A 955 8.93 5.45 27.28
CA MET A 955 8.01 6.10 28.23
C MET A 955 7.55 5.16 29.35
N ARG A 956 7.13 3.94 29.01
CA ARG A 956 6.73 2.91 30.00
C ARG A 956 7.85 2.58 30.98
N ARG A 957 9.11 2.52 30.51
CA ARG A 957 10.29 2.29 31.38
C ARG A 957 10.51 3.41 32.38
N ARG A 958 10.07 4.63 32.04
CA ARG A 958 10.09 5.80 32.93
C ARG A 958 8.82 5.95 33.79
N GLY A 959 7.85 5.05 33.64
CA GLY A 959 6.62 5.06 34.45
C GLY A 959 5.59 6.10 34.04
N VAL A 960 5.73 6.72 32.86
CA VAL A 960 4.76 7.69 32.32
C VAL A 960 3.90 7.14 31.23
#